data_AF-A0A7D9EZE8-F1
#
_entry.id   AF-A0A7D9EZE8-F1
#
_cell.length_a   1.000
_cell.length_b   1.000
_cell.length_c   1.000
_cell.angle_alpha   90.00
_cell.angle_beta   90.00
_cell.angle_gamma   90.00
#
_symmetry.space_group_name_H-M   'P 1'
#
loop_
_entity.id
_entity.type
_entity.pdbx_description
1 polymer ?
#
loop_
_entity_poly.entity_id
_entity_poly.type
_entity_poly.pdbx_seq_one_letter_code
_entity_poly.pdbx_strand_id
1 'polypeptide(L)'
;MVQIDTGMTPSTWATDANNNIYELKGDDFTLVPGKLSHVTSGAAGVWGVTSASQIYYRDMVTNTWKKIAGGLKQIDSGPKGIVCGVSSIDQVFCRTGITDATPEGSAWIALDGSLKYITCGEFGHWGVNKNNQVFFREGVTSALPQGTGWKAVDSTLVQLEAGPDGKVWGVNSKNELYRRSGVSMTVPMGTSWMKVGGQPLKFVTVGKDQLYSIDLSNIVFSGTLRRVGAGPKLPVPQFKPPPLIGGPGSLPPQKVMMTIQVSWRSLSKPMVQIDTGMTPSTWATDANNNIYELKGDDFTLVPGKLSHVTSGAAGVWGVTSASHIYYRDMVTNTWKRIVGGLKQIDSGPKGIVCGVSSIDEVFCRNGITDATPEGSAWIKLDGSLKYISCGEFGHWGVNKNNQVFFREGVTSALSQGTGWKAVDSTLVQLEAGPDGKVWGVNSKNELYRRSGVSTTAPMGTSWMKVGGPPLKFVTVGKDQLYSIDLGNTVFSGTLRRIGAGQKLPVPQFKPPPLIGGPGSLPPQRVMMTIHVSWRSLSKPMVQIDTGMMPSTWATDANNNIYELKGDDFTLVPGKLSHVTSGAAGVWGVTSASQIYYRDMVTNTWKKIAGGLKQIDSGPKGIVCGVSSIDQVFCRTGITDATPEGSAWIALDGSLKYISCGEFGHWGVNKNNQVFFREGVTIASPQGTGWKAVDGTLVQLEAGPDGKVWGVNSKNELYRRSGVSTTIPMGTSWMKVGGPPFKFVTVGKDQLYSIDLGNTVFSGTLRRVGAGQKLPVVGGPGSLPPPKLQPAITPVGGPGSLPPTLPVPKTWNTIPLDPSIEKMVQIDSGITNAVWAINIRDAVYMLKDFNKWIYVPTNQKYITAGESGVWAVGNKDQVQLRLGISDKLPEGKQWYQISGKMKQIDSGPLGILCGITVEQKIDCRTGVSLIDPKGNGWSTIPFEKKPKHISCGEFGCWVVTTSNKVYFRQGQTQSTTIGTSWLPVTGKLTQLEAGPGGQVWGITLTGGIQSRVGVSASNPTGTSWKDEKPSGYSHITIGKSGVFAITVGGGVEHLPILPGVTTVVKPAPQPVPVVGGPGSLPPQTKPAILGGPGSLPPQKKPKSVEDEMADDSAVTSEEQKKPVEDEMADDSALISEEQKKPRPVENEMADDSAVISEEQDTNEMNQQRDKTMTNKKHRAKVKACSDNYTKCRIYAAHGMCDDPDSKTSMVEICPKSCKAC
;
A
#
# COMPACT_ATOMS: atom_id res chain seq x y z
N MET A 1 1.69 12.73 -37.33
CA MET A 1 1.58 13.94 -36.49
C MET A 1 2.88 14.74 -36.59
N VAL A 2 2.83 16.05 -36.37
CA VAL A 2 4.03 16.93 -36.31
C VAL A 2 4.38 17.33 -34.88
N GLN A 3 3.39 17.42 -34.00
CA GLN A 3 3.55 17.58 -32.56
C GLN A 3 2.53 16.67 -31.83
N ILE A 4 2.90 16.24 -30.63
CA ILE A 4 2.09 15.42 -29.73
C ILE A 4 2.45 15.79 -28.29
N ASP A 5 1.46 15.85 -27.40
CA ASP A 5 1.67 15.98 -25.97
C ASP A 5 0.74 15.04 -25.18
N THR A 6 1.18 14.59 -24.01
CA THR A 6 0.34 13.92 -22.99
C THR A 6 0.40 14.61 -21.62
N GLY A 7 1.34 15.54 -21.41
CA GLY A 7 1.51 16.33 -20.20
C GLY A 7 1.41 15.53 -18.90
N MET A 8 0.73 16.12 -17.90
CA MET A 8 0.56 15.52 -16.58
C MET A 8 -0.71 14.68 -16.40
N THR A 9 -1.39 14.31 -17.49
CA THR A 9 -2.67 13.61 -17.45
C THR A 9 -2.65 12.31 -18.26
N PRO A 10 -3.68 11.45 -18.16
CA PRO A 10 -3.89 10.33 -19.08
C PRO A 10 -4.39 10.75 -20.47
N SER A 11 -4.66 12.05 -20.69
CA SER A 11 -5.09 12.56 -22.00
C SER A 11 -3.88 12.76 -22.91
N THR A 12 -4.03 12.57 -24.21
CA THR A 12 -2.96 12.78 -25.19
C THR A 12 -3.53 13.49 -26.42
N TRP A 13 -2.89 14.58 -26.81
CA TRP A 13 -3.33 15.49 -27.87
C TRP A 13 -2.24 15.63 -28.93
N ALA A 14 -2.62 15.85 -30.19
CA ALA A 14 -1.67 15.96 -31.28
C ALA A 14 -2.12 16.94 -32.37
N THR A 15 -1.17 17.36 -33.21
CA THR A 15 -1.45 18.11 -34.45
C THR A 15 -0.82 17.45 -35.66
N ASP A 16 -1.43 17.62 -36.84
CA ASP A 16 -0.83 17.28 -38.13
C ASP A 16 -0.20 18.48 -38.84
N ALA A 17 0.43 18.25 -39.99
CA ALA A 17 1.05 19.29 -40.81
C ALA A 17 0.06 20.32 -41.38
N ASN A 18 -1.25 20.04 -41.32
CA ASN A 18 -2.33 20.92 -41.75
C ASN A 18 -2.97 21.68 -40.57
N ASN A 19 -2.33 21.66 -39.39
CA ASN A 19 -2.84 22.19 -38.12
C ASN A 19 -4.18 21.57 -37.67
N ASN A 20 -4.57 20.39 -38.16
CA ASN A 20 -5.71 19.64 -37.61
C ASN A 20 -5.38 19.21 -36.17
N ILE A 21 -6.35 19.32 -35.27
CA ILE A 21 -6.21 18.95 -33.86
C ILE A 21 -6.72 17.51 -33.69
N TYR A 22 -6.04 16.69 -32.90
CA TYR A 22 -6.49 15.34 -32.56
C TYR A 22 -6.41 15.08 -31.06
N GLU A 23 -7.34 14.27 -30.57
CA GLU A 23 -7.39 13.73 -29.20
C GLU A 23 -7.31 12.20 -29.31
N LEU A 24 -6.36 11.58 -28.60
CA LEU A 24 -6.18 10.12 -28.59
C LEU A 24 -7.25 9.46 -27.73
N LYS A 25 -8.00 8.51 -28.30
CA LYS A 25 -9.09 7.78 -27.63
C LYS A 25 -8.92 6.29 -27.87
N GLY A 26 -8.53 5.57 -26.81
CA GLY A 26 -7.95 4.24 -26.98
C GLY A 26 -6.61 4.35 -27.70
N ASP A 27 -6.46 3.65 -28.82
CA ASP A 27 -5.28 3.73 -29.69
C ASP A 27 -5.47 4.68 -30.90
N ASP A 28 -6.67 5.26 -31.09
CA ASP A 28 -7.04 6.04 -32.28
C ASP A 28 -7.04 7.57 -32.06
N PHE A 29 -6.46 8.32 -33.00
CA PHE A 29 -6.48 9.78 -32.99
C PHE A 29 -7.80 10.34 -33.56
N THR A 30 -8.71 10.76 -32.69
CA THR A 30 -9.99 11.37 -33.05
C THR A 30 -9.80 12.83 -33.46
N LEU A 31 -10.28 13.22 -34.65
CA LEU A 31 -10.23 14.61 -35.11
C LEU A 31 -11.08 15.52 -34.21
N VAL A 32 -10.51 16.66 -33.83
CA VAL A 32 -11.15 17.70 -33.01
C VAL A 32 -11.40 18.96 -33.83
N PRO A 33 -12.61 19.57 -33.77
CA PRO A 33 -12.88 20.84 -34.44
C PRO A 33 -11.94 21.97 -33.99
N GLY A 34 -11.40 22.70 -34.96
CA GLY A 34 -10.46 23.81 -34.77
C GLY A 34 -9.19 23.65 -35.61
N LYS A 35 -8.27 24.60 -35.48
CA LYS A 35 -6.92 24.55 -36.07
C LYS A 35 -5.89 25.07 -35.07
N LEU A 36 -4.87 24.28 -34.76
CA LEU A 36 -3.76 24.65 -33.87
C LEU A 36 -2.45 24.07 -34.43
N SER A 37 -1.34 24.79 -34.25
CA SER A 37 0.01 24.32 -34.59
C SER A 37 0.73 23.69 -33.41
N HIS A 38 0.24 23.89 -32.18
CA HIS A 38 0.72 23.23 -30.97
C HIS A 38 -0.44 23.06 -29.98
N VAL A 39 -0.53 21.92 -29.31
CA VAL A 39 -1.55 21.58 -28.29
C VAL A 39 -0.92 20.82 -27.13
N THR A 40 -1.37 21.08 -25.90
CA THR A 40 -0.82 20.56 -24.64
C THR A 40 -1.95 20.17 -23.68
N SER A 41 -1.73 19.18 -22.80
CA SER A 41 -2.75 18.67 -21.86
C SER A 41 -2.22 18.37 -20.46
N GLY A 42 -2.35 19.35 -19.56
CA GLY A 42 -1.90 19.29 -18.17
C GLY A 42 -3.03 19.21 -17.14
N ALA A 43 -2.63 19.20 -15.87
CA ALA A 43 -3.56 19.36 -14.75
C ALA A 43 -4.09 20.80 -14.63
N ALA A 44 -3.55 21.75 -15.39
CA ALA A 44 -4.13 23.07 -15.66
C ALA A 44 -5.03 23.11 -16.93
N GLY A 45 -5.42 21.95 -17.46
CA GLY A 45 -6.35 21.81 -18.59
C GLY A 45 -5.66 21.68 -19.95
N VAL A 46 -6.47 21.71 -21.02
CA VAL A 46 -6.02 21.57 -22.41
C VAL A 46 -5.90 22.96 -23.05
N TRP A 47 -4.73 23.24 -23.63
CA TRP A 47 -4.39 24.54 -24.22
C TRP A 47 -3.72 24.37 -25.58
N GLY A 48 -3.65 25.44 -26.36
CA GLY A 48 -2.87 25.43 -27.61
C GLY A 48 -2.77 26.79 -28.28
N VAL A 49 -2.03 26.82 -29.38
CA VAL A 49 -1.76 28.03 -30.18
C VAL A 49 -1.87 27.77 -31.68
N THR A 50 -2.24 28.80 -32.44
CA THR A 50 -2.26 28.78 -33.92
C THR A 50 -0.93 29.22 -34.53
N SER A 51 -0.71 28.97 -35.82
CA SER A 51 0.45 29.50 -36.55
C SER A 51 0.50 31.03 -36.58
N ALA A 52 -0.64 31.71 -36.37
CA ALA A 52 -0.73 33.16 -36.17
C ALA A 52 -0.48 33.59 -34.71
N SER A 53 0.16 32.72 -33.91
CA SER A 53 0.45 32.88 -32.48
C SER A 53 -0.77 33.13 -31.56
N GLN A 54 -2.00 32.88 -32.03
CA GLN A 54 -3.21 33.14 -31.24
C GLN A 54 -3.43 32.01 -30.23
N ILE A 55 -3.68 32.36 -28.97
CA ILE A 55 -3.77 31.42 -27.84
C ILE A 55 -5.23 30.98 -27.63
N TYR A 56 -5.43 29.70 -27.34
CA TYR A 56 -6.73 29.13 -27.00
C TYR A 56 -6.64 28.20 -25.79
N TYR A 57 -7.64 28.29 -24.91
CA TYR A 57 -7.94 27.32 -23.86
C TYR A 57 -9.15 26.49 -24.28
N ARG A 58 -9.16 25.19 -23.99
CA ARG A 58 -10.34 24.34 -24.20
C ARG A 58 -11.19 24.29 -22.94
N ASP A 59 -12.38 24.87 -23.03
CA ASP A 59 -13.43 24.65 -22.03
C ASP A 59 -13.94 23.21 -22.16
N MET A 60 -13.70 22.40 -21.13
CA MET A 60 -14.08 20.97 -21.12
C MET A 60 -15.56 20.75 -20.79
N VAL A 61 -16.27 21.76 -20.28
CA VAL A 61 -17.72 21.69 -20.02
C VAL A 61 -18.47 21.91 -21.32
N THR A 62 -18.16 22.99 -22.06
CA THR A 62 -18.80 23.27 -23.35
C THR A 62 -18.15 22.55 -24.54
N ASN A 63 -16.96 21.95 -24.35
CA ASN A 63 -16.11 21.37 -25.40
C ASN A 63 -15.72 22.36 -26.51
N THR A 64 -15.59 23.65 -26.17
CA THR A 64 -15.25 24.72 -27.12
C THR A 64 -13.87 25.35 -26.87
N TRP A 65 -13.28 25.94 -27.91
CA TRP A 65 -12.02 26.68 -27.83
C TRP A 65 -12.27 28.16 -27.49
N LYS A 66 -11.95 28.55 -26.26
CA LYS A 66 -12.00 29.93 -25.77
C LYS A 66 -10.70 30.64 -26.15
N LYS A 67 -10.78 31.69 -26.96
CA LYS A 67 -9.62 32.51 -27.33
C LYS A 67 -9.12 33.30 -26.11
N ILE A 68 -7.82 33.25 -25.84
CA ILE A 68 -7.15 33.95 -24.75
C ILE A 68 -6.30 35.09 -25.33
N ALA A 69 -6.31 36.25 -24.66
CA ALA A 69 -5.51 37.40 -25.09
C ALA A 69 -4.00 37.13 -24.89
N GLY A 70 -3.18 37.56 -25.86
CA GLY A 70 -1.74 37.33 -25.89
C GLY A 70 -1.26 36.77 -27.24
N GLY A 71 0.04 36.52 -27.36
CA GLY A 71 0.65 35.95 -28.57
C GLY A 71 1.79 34.97 -28.24
N LEU A 72 1.57 33.68 -28.47
CA LEU A 72 2.54 32.60 -28.19
C LEU A 72 2.68 31.65 -29.39
N LYS A 73 3.89 31.20 -29.71
CA LYS A 73 4.17 30.20 -30.76
C LYS A 73 4.22 28.76 -30.25
N GLN A 74 4.46 28.60 -28.94
CA GLN A 74 4.39 27.33 -28.21
C GLN A 74 3.92 27.61 -26.78
N ILE A 75 3.18 26.67 -26.20
CA ILE A 75 2.56 26.74 -24.88
C ILE A 75 2.56 25.33 -24.28
N ASP A 76 2.75 25.23 -22.97
CA ASP A 76 2.65 23.97 -22.22
C ASP A 76 1.81 24.15 -20.94
N SER A 77 1.16 23.06 -20.51
CA SER A 77 0.22 22.96 -19.40
C SER A 77 0.73 21.89 -18.43
N GLY A 78 1.12 22.32 -17.23
CA GLY A 78 1.83 21.49 -16.25
C GLY A 78 0.95 21.04 -15.08
N PRO A 79 1.43 21.16 -13.83
CA PRO A 79 0.63 20.92 -12.63
C PRO A 79 -0.58 21.87 -12.53
N LYS A 80 -1.52 21.55 -11.65
CA LYS A 80 -2.73 22.37 -11.42
C LYS A 80 -2.37 23.83 -11.12
N GLY A 81 -2.89 24.75 -11.94
CA GLY A 81 -2.63 26.19 -11.83
C GLY A 81 -1.45 26.71 -12.66
N ILE A 82 -0.70 25.85 -13.36
CA ILE A 82 0.57 26.20 -14.02
C ILE A 82 0.47 26.01 -15.54
N VAL A 83 0.59 27.10 -16.28
CA VAL A 83 0.64 27.14 -17.76
C VAL A 83 1.65 28.21 -18.18
N CYS A 84 2.58 27.88 -19.06
CA CYS A 84 3.57 28.83 -19.59
C CYS A 84 3.82 28.60 -21.09
N GLY A 85 4.47 29.55 -21.76
CA GLY A 85 4.76 29.46 -23.17
C GLY A 85 5.79 30.48 -23.64
N VAL A 86 6.10 30.42 -24.93
CA VAL A 86 7.06 31.31 -25.60
C VAL A 86 6.42 32.03 -26.77
N SER A 87 6.73 33.32 -26.89
CA SER A 87 6.29 34.18 -28.00
C SER A 87 7.09 33.94 -29.29
N SER A 88 6.63 34.53 -30.39
CA SER A 88 7.35 34.50 -31.68
C SER A 88 8.83 34.90 -31.53
N ILE A 89 9.11 35.91 -30.69
CA ILE A 89 10.43 36.51 -30.42
C ILE A 89 11.23 35.83 -29.29
N ASP A 90 10.93 34.58 -28.93
CA ASP A 90 11.57 33.82 -27.84
C ASP A 90 11.42 34.43 -26.41
N GLN A 91 10.55 35.44 -26.22
CA GLN A 91 10.20 35.93 -24.87
C GLN A 91 9.27 34.92 -24.18
N VAL A 92 9.59 34.58 -22.92
CA VAL A 92 8.83 33.61 -22.09
C VAL A 92 7.71 34.31 -21.31
N PHE A 93 6.55 33.66 -21.21
CA PHE A 93 5.42 34.10 -20.39
C PHE A 93 4.81 32.94 -19.58
N CYS A 94 4.28 33.24 -18.40
CA CYS A 94 3.44 32.33 -17.62
C CYS A 94 2.06 32.93 -17.35
N ARG A 95 1.03 32.09 -17.27
CA ARG A 95 -0.34 32.50 -16.93
C ARG A 95 -0.47 32.61 -15.41
N THR A 96 -1.21 33.61 -14.92
CA THR A 96 -1.51 33.80 -13.50
C THR A 96 -3.01 33.72 -13.24
N GLY A 97 -3.39 33.46 -11.98
CA GLY A 97 -4.80 33.43 -11.55
C GLY A 97 -5.61 32.23 -12.05
N ILE A 98 -4.97 31.14 -12.50
CA ILE A 98 -5.66 29.89 -12.82
C ILE A 98 -6.17 29.27 -11.51
N THR A 99 -7.48 29.11 -11.38
CA THR A 99 -8.14 28.44 -10.24
C THR A 99 -9.28 27.56 -10.74
N ASP A 100 -9.89 26.75 -9.87
CA ASP A 100 -11.08 25.95 -10.24
C ASP A 100 -12.29 26.82 -10.65
N ALA A 101 -12.35 28.08 -10.19
CA ALA A 101 -13.37 29.06 -10.59
C ALA A 101 -12.95 29.92 -11.80
N THR A 102 -11.66 29.90 -12.18
CA THR A 102 -11.07 30.68 -13.27
C THR A 102 -10.04 29.85 -14.03
N PRO A 103 -10.43 28.74 -14.69
CA PRO A 103 -9.49 27.76 -15.23
C PRO A 103 -8.65 28.29 -16.41
N GLU A 104 -9.09 29.36 -17.08
CA GLU A 104 -8.31 30.08 -18.10
C GLU A 104 -7.35 31.15 -17.54
N GLY A 105 -7.35 31.36 -16.21
CA GLY A 105 -6.56 32.39 -15.54
C GLY A 105 -6.93 33.83 -15.89
N SER A 106 -6.29 34.79 -15.23
CA SER A 106 -6.56 36.23 -15.42
C SER A 106 -5.55 36.89 -16.39
N ALA A 107 -4.26 36.83 -16.08
CA ALA A 107 -3.22 37.59 -16.78
C ALA A 107 -2.04 36.74 -17.27
N TRP A 108 -1.16 37.36 -18.04
CA TRP A 108 0.17 36.84 -18.38
C TRP A 108 1.23 37.67 -17.66
N ILE A 109 2.25 37.02 -17.12
CA ILE A 109 3.47 37.65 -16.62
C ILE A 109 4.64 37.26 -17.51
N ALA A 110 5.44 38.23 -17.93
CA ALA A 110 6.68 37.98 -18.66
C ALA A 110 7.75 37.48 -17.70
N LEU A 111 8.52 36.47 -18.12
CA LEU A 111 9.67 35.96 -17.39
C LEU A 111 10.96 36.51 -18.02
N ASP A 112 12.01 36.63 -17.21
CA ASP A 112 13.38 36.87 -17.66
C ASP A 112 13.90 35.74 -18.57
N GLY A 113 14.96 36.04 -19.33
CA GLY A 113 15.58 35.10 -20.28
C GLY A 113 14.87 35.04 -21.64
N SER A 114 15.39 34.17 -22.51
CA SER A 114 14.91 33.98 -23.89
C SER A 114 15.00 32.51 -24.27
N LEU A 115 13.85 31.89 -24.58
CA LEU A 115 13.71 30.46 -24.88
C LEU A 115 12.83 30.26 -26.12
N LYS A 116 13.17 29.25 -26.93
CA LYS A 116 12.41 28.85 -28.12
C LYS A 116 11.37 27.75 -27.84
N TYR A 117 11.47 27.11 -26.67
CA TYR A 117 10.58 26.05 -26.19
C TYR A 117 10.61 26.02 -24.65
N ILE A 118 9.47 25.82 -24.00
CA ILE A 118 9.31 25.66 -22.55
C ILE A 118 8.33 24.51 -22.23
N THR A 119 8.56 23.82 -21.13
CA THR A 119 7.71 22.74 -20.57
C THR A 119 7.60 22.90 -19.05
N CYS A 120 6.43 22.62 -18.50
CA CYS A 120 6.04 22.95 -17.13
C CYS A 120 6.12 21.72 -16.21
N GLY A 121 7.34 21.37 -15.79
CA GLY A 121 7.62 20.21 -14.95
C GLY A 121 7.14 20.31 -13.50
N GLU A 122 7.00 19.15 -12.85
CA GLU A 122 6.41 19.00 -11.51
C GLU A 122 7.15 19.78 -10.41
N PHE A 123 8.47 19.91 -10.55
CA PHE A 123 9.34 20.60 -9.58
C PHE A 123 9.90 21.94 -10.12
N GLY A 124 9.45 22.37 -11.30
CA GLY A 124 9.93 23.59 -11.97
C GLY A 124 9.92 23.49 -13.50
N HIS A 125 10.02 24.66 -14.15
CA HIS A 125 10.00 24.74 -15.62
C HIS A 125 11.31 24.28 -16.23
N TRP A 126 11.25 23.72 -17.42
CA TRP A 126 12.39 23.40 -18.25
C TRP A 126 12.25 24.06 -19.62
N GLY A 127 13.36 24.35 -20.29
CA GLY A 127 13.30 24.90 -21.63
C GLY A 127 14.65 24.97 -22.32
N VAL A 128 14.64 25.37 -23.60
CA VAL A 128 15.84 25.52 -24.42
C VAL A 128 15.87 26.85 -25.15
N ASN A 129 17.05 27.47 -25.22
CA ASN A 129 17.25 28.70 -25.98
C ASN A 129 17.52 28.42 -27.47
N LYS A 130 17.61 29.49 -28.28
CA LYS A 130 17.93 29.39 -29.71
C LYS A 130 19.24 28.64 -30.02
N ASN A 131 20.19 28.62 -29.09
CA ASN A 131 21.47 27.90 -29.20
C ASN A 131 21.37 26.41 -28.76
N ASN A 132 20.17 25.89 -28.50
CA ASN A 132 19.91 24.55 -27.95
C ASN A 132 20.37 24.33 -26.50
N GLN A 133 20.83 25.36 -25.79
CA GLN A 133 21.27 25.21 -24.38
C GLN A 133 20.05 25.03 -23.48
N VAL A 134 20.13 24.07 -22.55
CA VAL A 134 19.02 23.71 -21.64
C VAL A 134 19.06 24.58 -20.37
N PHE A 135 17.88 25.00 -19.92
CA PHE A 135 17.68 25.73 -18.66
C PHE A 135 16.56 25.09 -17.84
N PHE A 136 16.67 25.26 -16.52
CA PHE A 136 15.66 24.90 -15.52
C PHE A 136 15.29 26.14 -14.71
N ARG A 137 14.02 26.29 -14.31
CA ARG A 137 13.55 27.40 -13.45
C ARG A 137 13.04 26.88 -12.12
N GLU A 138 13.61 27.40 -11.04
CA GLU A 138 13.25 27.00 -9.68
C GLU A 138 12.19 27.92 -9.05
N GLY A 139 11.72 27.54 -7.85
CA GLY A 139 10.74 28.31 -7.07
C GLY A 139 9.32 28.33 -7.63
N VAL A 140 9.05 27.57 -8.71
CA VAL A 140 7.73 27.49 -9.36
C VAL A 140 6.73 26.79 -8.44
N THR A 141 5.57 27.40 -8.24
CA THR A 141 4.41 26.80 -7.56
C THR A 141 3.12 27.25 -8.24
N SER A 142 1.96 26.70 -7.87
CA SER A 142 0.65 27.18 -8.37
C SER A 142 0.32 28.62 -7.92
N ALA A 143 0.87 29.07 -6.78
CA ALA A 143 0.76 30.45 -6.31
C ALA A 143 1.82 31.38 -6.94
N LEU A 144 2.96 30.83 -7.37
CA LEU A 144 4.08 31.55 -8.01
C LEU A 144 4.47 30.86 -9.34
N PRO A 145 3.59 30.85 -10.36
CA PRO A 145 3.83 30.13 -11.62
C PRO A 145 5.01 30.70 -12.40
N GLN A 146 5.43 31.94 -12.13
CA GLN A 146 6.63 32.55 -12.71
C GLN A 146 7.95 32.09 -12.08
N GLY A 147 7.94 31.35 -10.97
CA GLY A 147 9.16 30.92 -10.26
C GLY A 147 10.08 32.07 -9.81
N THR A 148 11.33 31.75 -9.49
CA THR A 148 12.32 32.71 -8.94
C THR A 148 13.52 32.99 -9.83
N GLY A 149 13.96 32.07 -10.69
CA GLY A 149 15.09 32.32 -11.60
C GLY A 149 15.55 31.10 -12.40
N TRP A 150 16.21 31.35 -13.54
CA TRP A 150 16.77 30.32 -14.42
C TRP A 150 18.17 29.86 -13.97
N LYS A 151 18.43 28.55 -14.10
CA LYS A 151 19.74 27.91 -13.98
C LYS A 151 20.05 27.13 -15.24
N ALA A 152 21.28 27.24 -15.74
CA ALA A 152 21.75 26.44 -16.87
C ALA A 152 21.84 24.96 -16.49
N VAL A 153 21.62 24.07 -17.46
CA VAL A 153 21.73 22.61 -17.29
C VAL A 153 22.58 22.02 -18.41
N ASP A 154 23.60 21.24 -18.06
CA ASP A 154 24.56 20.66 -19.01
C ASP A 154 23.89 19.73 -20.04
N SER A 155 23.57 20.26 -21.23
CA SER A 155 23.28 19.52 -22.47
C SER A 155 23.08 20.50 -23.65
N THR A 156 22.95 19.97 -24.86
CA THR A 156 22.31 20.67 -25.98
C THR A 156 21.14 19.86 -26.54
N LEU A 157 19.92 20.40 -26.43
CA LEU A 157 18.67 19.78 -26.88
C LEU A 157 17.86 20.75 -27.75
N VAL A 158 17.13 20.21 -28.73
CA VAL A 158 16.28 20.98 -29.65
C VAL A 158 14.86 21.12 -29.10
N GLN A 159 14.36 20.08 -28.44
CA GLN A 159 13.10 20.01 -27.70
C GLN A 159 13.28 19.08 -26.49
N LEU A 160 12.53 19.36 -25.42
CA LEU A 160 12.44 18.54 -24.21
C LEU A 160 11.07 18.70 -23.54
N GLU A 161 10.65 17.69 -22.80
CA GLU A 161 9.35 17.62 -22.13
C GLU A 161 9.52 17.12 -20.68
N ALA A 162 8.76 17.72 -19.75
CA ALA A 162 8.86 17.46 -18.31
C ALA A 162 7.52 16.98 -17.72
N GLY A 163 7.37 15.66 -17.61
CA GLY A 163 6.21 15.00 -17.02
C GLY A 163 6.32 14.72 -15.51
N PRO A 164 5.29 14.10 -14.93
CA PRO A 164 5.21 13.80 -13.49
C PRO A 164 6.20 12.71 -13.07
N ASP A 165 6.37 12.51 -11.76
CA ASP A 165 7.39 11.68 -11.12
C ASP A 165 8.83 12.11 -11.51
N GLY A 166 9.03 13.41 -11.76
CA GLY A 166 10.32 13.96 -12.21
C GLY A 166 10.81 13.45 -13.57
N LYS A 167 9.92 13.02 -14.48
CA LYS A 167 10.32 12.47 -15.78
C LYS A 167 10.63 13.59 -16.78
N VAL A 168 11.92 13.84 -17.04
CA VAL A 168 12.34 14.80 -18.09
C VAL A 168 13.07 14.07 -19.23
N TRP A 169 12.64 14.31 -20.46
CA TRP A 169 13.15 13.69 -21.69
C TRP A 169 13.35 14.75 -22.77
N GLY A 170 14.21 14.50 -23.77
CA GLY A 170 14.37 15.42 -24.89
C GLY A 170 15.23 14.85 -26.02
N VAL A 171 15.27 15.57 -27.15
CA VAL A 171 15.98 15.19 -28.37
C VAL A 171 17.02 16.24 -28.76
N ASN A 172 18.19 15.81 -29.22
CA ASN A 172 19.26 16.72 -29.66
C ASN A 172 19.19 17.03 -31.17
N SER A 173 20.12 17.87 -31.66
CA SER A 173 20.21 18.26 -33.08
C SER A 173 20.62 17.13 -34.04
N LYS A 174 20.93 15.93 -33.52
CA LYS A 174 21.18 14.71 -34.30
C LYS A 174 19.96 13.76 -34.28
N ASN A 175 18.82 14.21 -33.72
CA ASN A 175 17.61 13.42 -33.50
C ASN A 175 17.85 12.22 -32.54
N GLU A 176 18.82 12.35 -31.63
CA GLU A 176 19.13 11.33 -30.63
C GLU A 176 18.33 11.61 -29.34
N LEU A 177 17.70 10.57 -28.78
CA LEU A 177 16.87 10.67 -27.59
C LEU A 177 17.70 10.65 -26.29
N TYR A 178 17.34 11.50 -25.34
CA TYR A 178 17.95 11.60 -24.01
C TYR A 178 16.88 11.62 -22.91
N ARG A 179 17.27 11.14 -21.72
CA ARG A 179 16.50 11.22 -20.47
C ARG A 179 17.34 11.89 -19.38
N ARG A 180 16.78 12.81 -18.60
CA ARG A 180 17.40 13.32 -17.36
C ARG A 180 17.27 12.29 -16.23
N SER A 181 18.35 12.09 -15.49
CA SER A 181 18.42 11.24 -14.31
C SER A 181 18.37 12.07 -13.02
N GLY A 182 17.81 11.49 -11.96
CA GLY A 182 17.90 12.04 -10.60
C GLY A 182 17.09 13.29 -10.32
N VAL A 183 16.17 13.69 -11.21
CA VAL A 183 15.19 14.76 -10.95
C VAL A 183 14.24 14.31 -9.84
N SER A 184 14.08 15.14 -8.81
CA SER A 184 13.17 14.90 -7.69
C SER A 184 12.79 16.24 -7.02
N MET A 185 11.83 16.20 -6.09
CA MET A 185 11.47 17.36 -5.24
C MET A 185 12.69 17.93 -4.47
N THR A 186 13.68 17.10 -4.14
CA THR A 186 14.91 17.52 -3.42
C THR A 186 16.08 17.84 -4.36
N VAL A 187 16.03 17.41 -5.62
CA VAL A 187 17.02 17.73 -6.66
C VAL A 187 16.28 18.09 -7.97
N PRO A 188 15.63 19.27 -8.07
CA PRO A 188 14.73 19.58 -9.17
C PRO A 188 15.39 19.62 -10.57
N MET A 189 16.68 19.99 -10.64
CA MET A 189 17.48 19.96 -11.87
C MET A 189 17.96 18.55 -12.27
N GLY A 190 17.84 17.55 -11.39
CA GLY A 190 18.49 16.25 -11.54
C GLY A 190 20.01 16.31 -11.74
N THR A 191 20.62 15.15 -11.98
CA THR A 191 22.09 14.98 -11.92
C THR A 191 22.78 14.88 -13.28
N SER A 192 22.15 14.29 -14.29
CA SER A 192 22.83 13.95 -15.56
C SER A 192 21.83 13.64 -16.68
N TRP A 193 22.28 13.67 -17.94
CA TRP A 193 21.53 13.14 -19.08
C TRP A 193 22.08 11.77 -19.51
N MET A 194 21.19 10.83 -19.78
CA MET A 194 21.51 9.54 -20.38
C MET A 194 20.98 9.51 -21.81
N LYS A 195 21.85 9.21 -22.79
CA LYS A 195 21.41 8.89 -24.15
C LYS A 195 20.66 7.56 -24.14
N VAL A 196 19.52 7.51 -24.82
CA VAL A 196 18.69 6.32 -25.00
C VAL A 196 18.87 5.81 -26.42
N GLY A 197 19.19 4.52 -26.55
CA GLY A 197 19.34 3.88 -27.86
C GLY A 197 17.98 3.65 -28.52
N GLY A 198 17.89 3.95 -29.81
CA GLY A 198 16.65 3.86 -30.59
C GLY A 198 16.85 4.33 -32.03
N GLN A 199 15.76 4.53 -32.75
CA GLN A 199 15.75 5.18 -34.07
C GLN A 199 15.83 6.71 -33.92
N PRO A 200 16.13 7.48 -34.98
CA PRO A 200 16.13 8.94 -34.94
C PRO A 200 14.74 9.53 -34.66
N LEU A 201 14.62 10.37 -33.64
CA LEU A 201 13.37 10.99 -33.18
C LEU A 201 13.51 12.52 -33.13
N LYS A 202 12.51 13.23 -33.66
CA LYS A 202 12.49 14.71 -33.72
C LYS A 202 11.61 15.37 -32.67
N PHE A 203 10.81 14.57 -31.94
CA PHE A 203 9.95 15.04 -30.86
C PHE A 203 9.75 13.94 -29.81
N VAL A 204 9.63 14.30 -28.53
CA VAL A 204 9.24 13.40 -27.44
C VAL A 204 8.32 14.09 -26.43
N THR A 205 7.31 13.39 -25.92
CA THR A 205 6.49 13.81 -24.76
C THR A 205 6.40 12.66 -23.76
N VAL A 206 6.21 12.98 -22.48
CA VAL A 206 6.25 12.01 -21.38
C VAL A 206 5.18 12.31 -20.34
N GLY A 207 4.38 11.29 -20.02
CA GLY A 207 3.29 11.40 -19.04
C GLY A 207 3.52 10.57 -17.79
N LYS A 208 2.42 10.18 -17.14
CA LYS A 208 2.47 9.35 -15.93
C LYS A 208 3.10 7.99 -16.21
N ASP A 209 2.50 7.20 -17.10
CA ASP A 209 2.94 5.84 -17.42
C ASP A 209 3.34 5.64 -18.89
N GLN A 210 3.21 6.68 -19.71
CA GLN A 210 3.44 6.66 -21.16
C GLN A 210 4.62 7.55 -21.60
N LEU A 211 5.31 7.11 -22.65
CA LEU A 211 6.25 7.91 -23.44
C LEU A 211 5.75 7.89 -24.90
N TYR A 212 5.59 9.04 -25.53
CA TYR A 212 5.33 9.13 -26.97
C TYR A 212 6.47 9.89 -27.66
N SER A 213 6.70 9.56 -28.92
CA SER A 213 7.70 10.24 -29.75
C SER A 213 7.31 10.26 -31.22
N ILE A 214 7.89 11.19 -31.98
CA ILE A 214 7.67 11.31 -33.43
C ILE A 214 9.01 11.16 -34.14
N ASP A 215 9.05 10.30 -35.16
CA ASP A 215 10.22 10.10 -36.00
C ASP A 215 10.34 11.15 -37.12
N LEU A 216 11.37 11.02 -37.94
CA LEU A 216 11.54 11.88 -39.12
C LEU A 216 10.34 11.80 -40.08
N SER A 217 9.73 10.62 -40.24
CA SER A 217 8.60 10.32 -41.13
C SER A 217 7.23 10.85 -40.68
N ASN A 218 7.12 11.46 -39.49
CA ASN A 218 5.86 11.90 -38.84
C ASN A 218 5.01 10.76 -38.24
N ILE A 219 5.58 9.56 -38.07
CA ILE A 219 4.96 8.42 -37.41
C ILE A 219 5.08 8.60 -35.90
N VAL A 220 3.98 8.33 -35.18
CA VAL A 220 3.94 8.36 -33.71
C VAL A 220 4.31 6.98 -33.16
N PHE A 221 5.24 6.95 -32.22
CA PHE A 221 5.64 5.75 -31.49
C PHE A 221 5.29 5.88 -30.01
N SER A 222 4.48 4.96 -29.50
CA SER A 222 4.24 4.79 -28.06
C SER A 222 5.25 3.80 -27.45
N GLY A 223 5.68 4.05 -26.22
CA GLY A 223 6.71 3.26 -25.55
C GLY A 223 6.45 3.05 -24.07
N THR A 224 6.19 1.80 -23.67
CA THR A 224 6.32 1.42 -22.24
C THR A 224 7.79 1.40 -21.85
N LEU A 225 8.14 2.08 -20.75
CA LEU A 225 9.53 2.27 -20.31
C LEU A 225 10.19 0.98 -19.79
N ARG A 226 10.66 0.13 -20.71
CA ARG A 226 11.41 -1.09 -20.44
C ARG A 226 12.91 -0.79 -20.40
N ARG A 227 13.60 -1.23 -19.33
CA ARG A 227 15.05 -1.06 -19.21
C ARG A 227 15.78 -2.10 -20.06
N VAL A 228 16.31 -1.67 -21.21
CA VAL A 228 17.23 -2.50 -22.02
C VAL A 228 18.51 -2.74 -21.21
N GLY A 229 18.92 -4.00 -21.08
CA GLY A 229 20.20 -4.37 -20.48
C GLY A 229 21.36 -4.04 -21.43
N ALA A 230 22.50 -3.60 -20.87
CA ALA A 230 23.69 -3.32 -21.68
C ALA A 230 24.22 -4.63 -22.29
N GLY A 231 24.12 -4.76 -23.63
CA GLY A 231 24.73 -5.86 -24.36
C GLY A 231 26.27 -5.77 -24.37
N PRO A 232 26.98 -6.86 -24.69
CA PRO A 232 28.44 -6.86 -24.71
C PRO A 232 28.99 -5.92 -25.78
N LYS A 233 30.09 -5.21 -25.46
CA LYS A 233 30.99 -4.73 -26.52
C LYS A 233 31.68 -5.94 -27.13
N LEU A 234 31.37 -6.26 -28.39
CA LEU A 234 32.14 -7.22 -29.18
C LEU A 234 33.51 -6.59 -29.56
N PRO A 235 34.55 -7.42 -29.77
CA PRO A 235 35.90 -6.94 -30.06
C PRO A 235 36.03 -6.33 -31.46
N VAL A 236 37.11 -5.58 -31.68
CA VAL A 236 37.45 -4.94 -32.97
C VAL A 236 38.42 -5.84 -33.75
N PRO A 237 38.06 -6.31 -34.96
CA PRO A 237 39.00 -6.80 -35.98
C PRO A 237 39.43 -5.65 -36.91
N GLN A 238 40.60 -5.75 -37.54
CA GLN A 238 41.07 -4.79 -38.55
C GLN A 238 41.06 -5.36 -39.97
N PHE A 239 40.95 -4.43 -40.94
CA PHE A 239 41.35 -4.48 -42.35
C PHE A 239 40.45 -5.07 -43.47
N LYS A 240 40.25 -4.16 -44.46
CA LYS A 240 40.04 -4.28 -45.92
C LYS A 240 38.67 -4.76 -46.49
N PRO A 241 38.10 -4.01 -47.46
CA PRO A 241 36.99 -4.41 -48.33
C PRO A 241 37.46 -4.74 -49.77
N PRO A 242 36.56 -4.96 -50.76
CA PRO A 242 35.61 -6.07 -50.90
C PRO A 242 35.94 -6.91 -52.16
N PRO A 243 35.09 -7.89 -52.56
CA PRO A 243 34.19 -7.59 -53.69
C PRO A 243 32.77 -8.16 -53.55
N LEU A 244 31.90 -7.77 -54.48
CA LEU A 244 30.50 -8.22 -54.64
C LEU A 244 30.42 -9.57 -55.38
N ILE A 245 29.34 -10.34 -55.15
CA ILE A 245 28.57 -11.11 -56.16
C ILE A 245 27.35 -11.78 -55.50
N GLY A 246 26.22 -11.84 -56.22
CA GLY A 246 25.23 -12.94 -56.13
C GLY A 246 24.23 -12.97 -54.96
N GLY A 247 22.97 -12.62 -55.25
CA GLY A 247 21.80 -13.38 -54.76
C GLY A 247 21.20 -14.18 -55.94
N PRO A 248 19.99 -14.78 -55.81
CA PRO A 248 19.11 -14.87 -54.64
C PRO A 248 18.82 -16.32 -54.19
N GLY A 249 18.18 -16.50 -53.04
CA GLY A 249 17.69 -17.82 -52.58
C GLY A 249 16.72 -17.70 -51.42
N SER A 250 15.41 -17.77 -51.70
CA SER A 250 14.36 -17.53 -50.70
C SER A 250 13.88 -18.81 -50.02
N LEU A 251 13.92 -18.83 -48.69
CA LEU A 251 13.05 -19.67 -47.85
C LEU A 251 12.32 -18.77 -46.84
N PRO A 252 11.01 -18.98 -46.58
CA PRO A 252 10.23 -18.08 -45.75
C PRO A 252 10.62 -18.19 -44.27
N PRO A 253 10.75 -17.07 -43.54
CA PRO A 253 11.07 -17.09 -42.12
C PRO A 253 9.92 -17.72 -41.32
N GLN A 254 10.17 -18.84 -40.64
CA GLN A 254 9.16 -19.49 -39.81
C GLN A 254 8.72 -18.59 -38.65
N LYS A 255 7.40 -18.47 -38.48
CA LYS A 255 6.74 -17.60 -37.50
C LYS A 255 6.83 -18.19 -36.09
N VAL A 256 7.96 -17.98 -35.40
CA VAL A 256 8.23 -18.50 -34.05
C VAL A 256 7.20 -17.96 -33.05
N MET A 257 6.28 -18.81 -32.60
CA MET A 257 5.28 -18.46 -31.58
C MET A 257 5.87 -18.51 -30.17
N MET A 258 5.72 -17.43 -29.39
CA MET A 258 5.88 -17.51 -27.93
C MET A 258 4.72 -18.32 -27.33
N THR A 259 5.04 -19.41 -26.65
CA THR A 259 4.06 -20.25 -25.94
C THR A 259 4.17 -19.99 -24.43
N ILE A 260 3.07 -19.60 -23.80
CA ILE A 260 2.96 -19.55 -22.33
C ILE A 260 2.70 -20.98 -21.84
N GLN A 261 3.14 -21.36 -20.63
CA GLN A 261 2.74 -22.64 -20.03
C GLN A 261 2.04 -22.44 -18.70
N VAL A 262 1.24 -23.44 -18.32
CA VAL A 262 0.59 -23.51 -17.00
C VAL A 262 1.05 -24.79 -16.32
N SER A 263 1.55 -24.66 -15.09
CA SER A 263 1.78 -25.79 -14.19
C SER A 263 0.46 -26.21 -13.60
N TRP A 264 -0.01 -27.40 -14.00
CA TRP A 264 -1.25 -27.99 -13.55
C TRP A 264 -1.03 -28.90 -12.33
N ARG A 265 -1.96 -28.86 -11.39
CA ARG A 265 -2.09 -29.80 -10.27
C ARG A 265 -3.51 -30.36 -10.29
N SER A 266 -3.64 -31.68 -10.42
CA SER A 266 -4.92 -32.38 -10.39
C SER A 266 -5.61 -32.26 -9.03
N LEU A 267 -6.94 -32.27 -9.05
CA LEU A 267 -7.79 -32.40 -7.86
C LEU A 267 -8.32 -33.85 -7.76
N SER A 268 -8.81 -34.22 -6.58
CA SER A 268 -9.10 -35.61 -6.20
C SER A 268 -10.34 -36.24 -6.85
N LYS A 269 -11.19 -35.45 -7.52
CA LYS A 269 -12.50 -35.89 -8.00
C LYS A 269 -12.76 -35.49 -9.47
N PRO A 270 -13.23 -36.41 -10.33
CA PRO A 270 -13.58 -36.08 -11.71
C PRO A 270 -14.87 -35.27 -11.80
N MET A 271 -14.89 -34.27 -12.70
CA MET A 271 -16.03 -33.41 -13.01
C MET A 271 -16.20 -33.26 -14.53
N VAL A 272 -17.42 -32.95 -14.99
CA VAL A 272 -17.70 -32.67 -16.41
C VAL A 272 -17.73 -31.18 -16.72
N GLN A 273 -18.07 -30.35 -15.75
CA GLN A 273 -18.04 -28.89 -15.82
C GLN A 273 -17.63 -28.29 -14.46
N ILE A 274 -16.97 -27.14 -14.50
CA ILE A 274 -16.52 -26.37 -13.33
C ILE A 274 -16.53 -24.88 -13.67
N ASP A 275 -16.92 -24.03 -12.74
CA ASP A 275 -16.84 -22.57 -12.85
C ASP A 275 -16.37 -21.93 -11.53
N THR A 276 -15.68 -20.80 -11.63
CA THR A 276 -15.32 -19.90 -10.52
C THR A 276 -15.81 -18.45 -10.71
N GLY A 277 -16.18 -18.06 -11.94
CA GLY A 277 -16.74 -16.76 -12.30
C GLY A 277 -16.01 -15.55 -11.69
N MET A 278 -16.80 -14.52 -11.36
CA MET A 278 -16.30 -13.26 -10.79
C MET A 278 -15.94 -13.32 -9.29
N THR A 279 -15.90 -14.50 -8.68
CA THR A 279 -15.72 -14.65 -7.22
C THR A 279 -14.59 -15.61 -6.87
N PRO A 280 -14.26 -15.76 -5.56
CA PRO A 280 -13.42 -16.86 -5.08
C PRO A 280 -14.19 -18.17 -4.83
N SER A 281 -15.52 -18.18 -5.02
CA SER A 281 -16.32 -19.41 -4.96
C SER A 281 -16.09 -20.23 -6.23
N THR A 282 -16.11 -21.55 -6.13
CA THR A 282 -15.95 -22.46 -7.28
C THR A 282 -16.96 -23.58 -7.16
N TRP A 283 -17.72 -23.81 -8.23
CA TRP A 283 -18.80 -24.81 -8.31
C TRP A 283 -18.58 -25.74 -9.49
N ALA A 284 -19.01 -26.99 -9.37
CA ALA A 284 -18.79 -28.02 -10.38
C ALA A 284 -19.95 -29.02 -10.46
N THR A 285 -20.02 -29.76 -11.56
CA THR A 285 -20.93 -30.90 -11.75
C THR A 285 -20.18 -32.16 -12.17
N ASP A 286 -20.59 -33.32 -11.66
CA ASP A 286 -20.10 -34.63 -12.13
C ASP A 286 -20.96 -35.20 -13.28
N ALA A 287 -20.51 -36.32 -13.85
CA ALA A 287 -21.22 -36.99 -14.95
C ALA A 287 -22.61 -37.54 -14.58
N ASN A 288 -22.98 -37.53 -13.30
CA ASN A 288 -24.30 -37.91 -12.79
C ASN A 288 -25.18 -36.68 -12.48
N ASN A 289 -24.77 -35.48 -12.94
CA ASN A 289 -25.36 -34.19 -12.60
C ASN A 289 -25.36 -33.87 -11.09
N ASN A 290 -24.51 -34.51 -10.26
CA ASN A 290 -24.37 -34.11 -8.85
C ASN A 290 -23.67 -32.75 -8.78
N ILE A 291 -24.17 -31.88 -7.91
CA ILE A 291 -23.64 -30.51 -7.73
C ILE A 291 -22.56 -30.53 -6.65
N TYR A 292 -21.46 -29.79 -6.87
CA TYR A 292 -20.36 -29.65 -5.92
C TYR A 292 -19.96 -28.19 -5.73
N GLU A 293 -19.60 -27.85 -4.49
CA GLU A 293 -18.93 -26.60 -4.14
C GLU A 293 -17.50 -26.95 -3.67
N LEU A 294 -16.49 -26.37 -4.31
CA LEU A 294 -15.07 -26.59 -4.00
C LEU A 294 -14.67 -25.77 -2.77
N LYS A 295 -14.20 -26.44 -1.72
CA LYS A 295 -13.81 -25.82 -0.44
C LYS A 295 -12.36 -26.16 -0.14
N GLY A 296 -11.47 -25.23 -0.45
CA GLY A 296 -10.04 -25.51 -0.54
C GLY A 296 -9.77 -26.37 -1.77
N ASP A 297 -9.39 -27.63 -1.56
CA ASP A 297 -9.19 -28.63 -2.61
C ASP A 297 -10.30 -29.69 -2.67
N ASP A 298 -11.26 -29.67 -1.75
CA ASP A 298 -12.31 -30.69 -1.58
C ASP A 298 -13.66 -30.29 -2.21
N PHE A 299 -14.17 -31.11 -3.12
CA PHE A 299 -15.49 -30.95 -3.73
C PHE A 299 -16.61 -31.45 -2.80
N THR A 300 -17.24 -30.53 -2.08
CA THR A 300 -18.35 -30.80 -1.15
C THR A 300 -19.66 -31.01 -1.91
N LEU A 301 -20.34 -32.14 -1.70
CA LEU A 301 -21.64 -32.41 -2.33
C LEU A 301 -22.70 -31.40 -1.88
N VAL A 302 -23.45 -30.84 -2.84
CA VAL A 302 -24.59 -29.95 -2.59
C VAL A 302 -25.87 -30.65 -3.08
N PRO A 303 -26.95 -30.69 -2.28
CA PRO A 303 -28.22 -31.29 -2.69
C PRO A 303 -28.80 -30.67 -3.96
N GLY A 304 -29.36 -31.50 -4.83
CA GLY A 304 -29.92 -31.13 -6.13
C GLY A 304 -29.25 -31.88 -7.29
N LYS A 305 -29.68 -31.56 -8.52
CA LYS A 305 -29.08 -32.06 -9.77
C LYS A 305 -29.00 -30.94 -10.79
N LEU A 306 -27.82 -30.71 -11.36
CA LEU A 306 -27.57 -29.72 -12.43
C LEU A 306 -26.55 -30.29 -13.42
N SER A 307 -26.66 -29.94 -14.69
CA SER A 307 -25.68 -30.29 -15.74
C SER A 307 -24.68 -29.16 -16.01
N HIS A 308 -25.01 -27.93 -15.62
CA HIS A 308 -24.08 -26.79 -15.61
C HIS A 308 -24.40 -25.90 -14.41
N VAL A 309 -23.37 -25.42 -13.71
CA VAL A 309 -23.46 -24.54 -12.53
C VAL A 309 -22.40 -23.43 -12.62
N THR A 310 -22.74 -22.23 -12.18
CA THR A 310 -21.90 -21.01 -12.28
C THR A 310 -21.95 -20.21 -10.98
N SER A 311 -20.87 -19.48 -10.67
CA SER A 311 -20.75 -18.72 -9.41
C SER A 311 -20.10 -17.35 -9.58
N GLY A 312 -20.94 -16.34 -9.76
CA GLY A 312 -20.55 -14.95 -10.00
C GLY A 312 -20.95 -13.98 -8.91
N ALA A 313 -20.70 -12.69 -9.17
CA ALA A 313 -21.14 -11.60 -8.29
C ALA A 313 -22.65 -11.32 -8.42
N ALA A 314 -23.34 -11.96 -9.36
CA ALA A 314 -24.80 -12.08 -9.41
C ALA A 314 -25.34 -13.37 -8.74
N GLY A 315 -24.52 -14.06 -7.93
CA GLY A 315 -24.90 -15.25 -7.16
C GLY A 315 -24.58 -16.57 -7.85
N VAL A 316 -25.04 -17.67 -7.25
CA VAL A 316 -24.86 -19.03 -7.77
C VAL A 316 -26.11 -19.46 -8.54
N TRP A 317 -25.92 -19.90 -9.79
CA TRP A 317 -26.97 -20.28 -10.72
C TRP A 317 -26.63 -21.60 -11.39
N GLY A 318 -27.62 -22.24 -12.01
CA GLY A 318 -27.36 -23.39 -12.85
C GLY A 318 -28.59 -23.88 -13.61
N VAL A 319 -28.36 -24.91 -14.43
CA VAL A 319 -29.38 -25.53 -15.29
C VAL A 319 -29.31 -27.05 -15.24
N THR A 320 -30.46 -27.69 -15.43
CA THR A 320 -30.61 -29.15 -15.55
C THR A 320 -30.49 -29.63 -17.00
N SER A 321 -30.29 -30.93 -17.22
CA SER A 321 -30.34 -31.52 -18.56
C SER A 321 -31.70 -31.35 -19.25
N ALA A 322 -32.77 -31.12 -18.49
CA ALA A 322 -34.10 -30.75 -18.99
C ALA A 322 -34.25 -29.24 -19.26
N SER A 323 -33.15 -28.49 -19.32
CA SER A 323 -33.07 -27.03 -19.49
C SER A 323 -33.73 -26.18 -18.40
N HIS A 324 -34.32 -26.77 -17.35
CA HIS A 324 -34.85 -26.01 -16.21
C HIS A 324 -33.75 -25.23 -15.49
N ILE A 325 -34.02 -23.95 -15.21
CA ILE A 325 -33.10 -22.99 -14.59
C ILE A 325 -33.34 -22.94 -13.08
N TYR A 326 -32.27 -22.85 -12.29
CA TYR A 326 -32.33 -22.67 -10.85
C TYR A 326 -31.36 -21.58 -10.38
N TYR A 327 -31.84 -20.74 -9.47
CA TYR A 327 -31.06 -19.81 -8.66
C TYR A 327 -30.84 -20.43 -7.28
N ARG A 328 -29.65 -20.25 -6.69
CA ARG A 328 -29.39 -20.65 -5.31
C ARG A 328 -29.69 -19.50 -4.35
N ASP A 329 -30.75 -19.65 -3.57
CA ASP A 329 -30.99 -18.77 -2.43
C ASP A 329 -29.94 -19.08 -1.35
N MET A 330 -29.08 -18.10 -1.06
CA MET A 330 -27.98 -18.23 -0.09
C MET A 330 -28.44 -18.04 1.36
N VAL A 331 -29.64 -17.48 1.59
CA VAL A 331 -30.24 -17.34 2.92
C VAL A 331 -30.85 -18.67 3.35
N THR A 332 -31.75 -19.25 2.54
CA THR A 332 -32.35 -20.57 2.85
C THR A 332 -31.47 -21.76 2.47
N ASN A 333 -30.41 -21.54 1.69
CA ASN A 333 -29.54 -22.58 1.10
C ASN A 333 -30.25 -23.56 0.14
N THR A 334 -31.41 -23.16 -0.40
CA THR A 334 -32.23 -23.95 -1.32
C THR A 334 -32.06 -23.55 -2.80
N TRP A 335 -32.56 -24.38 -3.71
CA TRP A 335 -32.60 -24.08 -5.15
C TRP A 335 -33.99 -23.61 -5.55
N LYS A 336 -34.12 -22.32 -5.89
CA LYS A 336 -35.35 -21.70 -6.40
C LYS A 336 -35.43 -21.91 -7.91
N ARG A 337 -36.46 -22.60 -8.39
CA ARG A 337 -36.70 -22.80 -9.84
C ARG A 337 -37.07 -21.46 -10.47
N ILE A 338 -36.38 -21.08 -11.54
CA ILE A 338 -36.64 -19.86 -12.30
C ILE A 338 -37.31 -20.25 -13.62
N VAL A 339 -38.34 -19.49 -14.01
CA VAL A 339 -39.09 -19.74 -15.26
C VAL A 339 -38.20 -19.43 -16.47
N GLY A 340 -38.16 -20.35 -17.43
CA GLY A 340 -37.33 -20.28 -18.63
C GLY A 340 -36.73 -21.66 -18.99
N GLY A 341 -35.98 -21.71 -20.09
CA GLY A 341 -35.30 -22.92 -20.56
C GLY A 341 -33.92 -22.61 -21.15
N LEU A 342 -32.84 -22.96 -20.44
CA LEU A 342 -31.45 -22.74 -20.86
C LEU A 342 -30.64 -24.03 -20.71
N LYS A 343 -29.74 -24.34 -21.66
CA LYS A 343 -28.81 -25.49 -21.58
C LYS A 343 -27.46 -25.14 -20.94
N GLN A 344 -27.12 -23.86 -20.92
CA GLN A 344 -25.97 -23.31 -20.21
C GLN A 344 -26.33 -21.88 -19.74
N ILE A 345 -25.76 -21.50 -18.60
CA ILE A 345 -25.95 -20.22 -17.93
C ILE A 345 -24.61 -19.79 -17.32
N ASP A 346 -24.39 -18.50 -17.17
CA ASP A 346 -23.22 -17.91 -16.54
C ASP A 346 -23.60 -16.71 -15.67
N SER A 347 -22.90 -16.55 -14.55
CA SER A 347 -23.09 -15.51 -13.54
C SER A 347 -21.87 -14.60 -13.52
N GLY A 348 -22.06 -13.35 -13.94
CA GLY A 348 -21.00 -12.39 -14.19
C GLY A 348 -20.77 -11.39 -13.05
N PRO A 349 -20.49 -10.13 -13.39
CA PRO A 349 -20.53 -9.01 -12.45
C PRO A 349 -21.89 -8.86 -11.77
N LYS A 350 -21.95 -8.11 -10.67
CA LYS A 350 -23.18 -7.92 -9.89
C LYS A 350 -24.32 -7.39 -10.78
N GLY A 351 -25.44 -8.11 -10.78
CA GLY A 351 -26.62 -7.80 -11.61
C GLY A 351 -26.67 -8.49 -12.98
N ILE A 352 -25.61 -9.19 -13.40
CA ILE A 352 -25.49 -9.77 -14.75
C ILE A 352 -25.48 -11.30 -14.69
N VAL A 353 -26.48 -11.90 -15.33
CA VAL A 353 -26.59 -13.35 -15.56
C VAL A 353 -27.10 -13.56 -16.97
N CYS A 354 -26.42 -14.38 -17.77
CA CYS A 354 -26.83 -14.68 -19.14
C CYS A 354 -26.69 -16.17 -19.44
N GLY A 355 -27.31 -16.65 -20.51
CA GLY A 355 -27.26 -18.05 -20.89
C GLY A 355 -27.78 -18.29 -22.31
N VAL A 356 -27.78 -19.56 -22.70
CA VAL A 356 -28.20 -20.00 -24.04
C VAL A 356 -29.22 -21.14 -23.97
N SER A 357 -30.23 -21.09 -24.83
CA SER A 357 -31.28 -22.11 -24.93
C SER A 357 -30.79 -23.39 -25.61
N SER A 358 -31.60 -24.46 -25.55
CA SER A 358 -31.33 -25.71 -26.27
C SER A 358 -31.00 -25.48 -27.76
N ILE A 359 -31.68 -24.52 -28.40
CA ILE A 359 -31.60 -24.17 -29.82
C ILE A 359 -30.61 -23.02 -30.15
N ASP A 360 -29.61 -22.77 -29.29
CA ASP A 360 -28.57 -21.73 -29.46
C ASP A 360 -29.09 -20.28 -29.48
N GLU A 361 -30.25 -19.98 -28.87
CA GLU A 361 -30.71 -18.60 -28.68
C GLU A 361 -30.18 -18.01 -27.37
N VAL A 362 -29.83 -16.72 -27.36
CA VAL A 362 -29.15 -16.08 -26.22
C VAL A 362 -30.13 -15.27 -25.38
N PHE A 363 -30.03 -15.38 -24.05
CA PHE A 363 -30.85 -14.65 -23.09
C PHE A 363 -30.02 -14.05 -21.95
N CYS A 364 -30.39 -12.88 -21.46
CA CYS A 364 -29.84 -12.26 -20.24
C CYS A 364 -30.98 -11.95 -19.26
N ARG A 365 -30.71 -12.11 -17.96
CA ARG A 365 -31.65 -11.82 -16.88
C ARG A 365 -31.71 -10.31 -16.66
N ASN A 366 -32.91 -9.78 -16.43
CA ASN A 366 -33.16 -8.39 -16.10
C ASN A 366 -33.68 -8.26 -14.66
N GLY A 367 -33.50 -7.08 -14.05
CA GLY A 367 -34.03 -6.75 -12.73
C GLY A 367 -33.36 -7.46 -11.56
N ILE A 368 -32.15 -8.01 -11.74
CA ILE A 368 -31.36 -8.54 -10.62
C ILE A 368 -30.92 -7.36 -9.75
N THR A 369 -31.40 -7.30 -8.51
CA THR A 369 -31.02 -6.28 -7.52
C THR A 369 -30.76 -6.94 -6.17
N ASP A 370 -30.26 -6.19 -5.18
CA ASP A 370 -30.09 -6.71 -3.81
C ASP A 370 -31.43 -7.08 -3.14
N ALA A 371 -32.56 -6.53 -3.61
CA ALA A 371 -33.91 -6.87 -3.16
C ALA A 371 -34.58 -7.98 -4.01
N THR A 372 -34.06 -8.24 -5.20
CA THR A 372 -34.57 -9.21 -6.19
C THR A 372 -33.41 -9.99 -6.83
N PRO A 373 -32.66 -10.80 -6.05
CA PRO A 373 -31.41 -11.40 -6.52
C PRO A 373 -31.60 -12.46 -7.62
N GLU A 374 -32.82 -13.00 -7.78
CA GLU A 374 -33.20 -13.87 -8.90
C GLU A 374 -33.69 -13.10 -10.15
N GLY A 375 -33.77 -11.77 -10.08
CA GLY A 375 -34.28 -10.90 -11.15
C GLY A 375 -35.77 -11.08 -11.47
N SER A 376 -36.28 -10.30 -12.42
CA SER A 376 -37.69 -10.30 -12.82
C SER A 376 -37.93 -11.08 -14.12
N ALA A 377 -37.31 -10.65 -15.22
CA ALA A 377 -37.58 -11.13 -16.59
C ALA A 377 -36.33 -11.66 -17.31
N TRP A 378 -36.54 -12.39 -18.41
CA TRP A 378 -35.49 -12.72 -19.39
C TRP A 378 -35.62 -11.82 -20.61
N ILE A 379 -34.52 -11.20 -21.02
CA ILE A 379 -34.40 -10.48 -22.29
C ILE A 379 -33.72 -11.42 -23.29
N LYS A 380 -34.35 -11.65 -24.44
CA LYS A 380 -33.73 -12.31 -25.59
C LYS A 380 -32.80 -11.33 -26.29
N LEU A 381 -31.62 -11.79 -26.70
CA LEU A 381 -30.67 -11.00 -27.48
C LEU A 381 -30.66 -11.45 -28.94
N ASP A 382 -30.16 -10.56 -29.80
CA ASP A 382 -29.74 -10.88 -31.16
C ASP A 382 -28.58 -11.90 -31.17
N GLY A 383 -28.40 -12.56 -32.32
CA GLY A 383 -27.35 -13.57 -32.53
C GLY A 383 -27.73 -14.98 -32.06
N SER A 384 -26.79 -15.90 -32.22
CA SER A 384 -26.95 -17.31 -31.82
C SER A 384 -25.63 -17.89 -31.32
N LEU A 385 -25.66 -18.44 -30.11
CA LEU A 385 -24.49 -18.95 -29.38
C LEU A 385 -24.81 -20.29 -28.71
N LYS A 386 -23.82 -21.19 -28.67
CA LYS A 386 -23.90 -22.46 -27.92
C LYS A 386 -23.31 -22.37 -26.51
N TYR A 387 -22.59 -21.28 -26.21
CA TYR A 387 -21.98 -20.99 -24.92
C TYR A 387 -21.78 -19.48 -24.78
N ILE A 388 -22.04 -18.92 -23.59
CA ILE A 388 -21.83 -17.52 -23.22
C ILE A 388 -21.20 -17.41 -21.82
N SER A 389 -20.36 -16.40 -21.64
CA SER A 389 -19.65 -16.06 -20.40
C SER A 389 -19.67 -14.54 -20.18
N CYS A 390 -19.78 -14.09 -18.94
CA CYS A 390 -20.11 -12.72 -18.56
C CYS A 390 -18.88 -12.02 -17.98
N GLY A 391 -18.03 -11.49 -18.87
CA GLY A 391 -16.81 -10.78 -18.51
C GLY A 391 -17.05 -9.39 -17.90
N GLU A 392 -16.05 -8.89 -17.18
CA GLU A 392 -16.08 -7.60 -16.47
C GLU A 392 -16.37 -6.40 -17.39
N PHE A 393 -15.96 -6.49 -18.67
CA PHE A 393 -16.12 -5.42 -19.67
C PHE A 393 -17.12 -5.77 -20.78
N GLY A 394 -17.79 -6.93 -20.71
CA GLY A 394 -18.73 -7.41 -21.72
C GLY A 394 -18.80 -8.93 -21.84
N HIS A 395 -19.86 -9.43 -22.49
CA HIS A 395 -20.06 -10.87 -22.67
C HIS A 395 -19.12 -11.42 -23.75
N TRP A 396 -18.66 -12.65 -23.54
CA TRP A 396 -17.94 -13.44 -24.51
C TRP A 396 -18.75 -14.68 -24.87
N GLY A 397 -18.69 -15.14 -26.11
CA GLY A 397 -19.46 -16.31 -26.52
C GLY A 397 -18.90 -17.02 -27.74
N VAL A 398 -19.38 -18.26 -27.95
CA VAL A 398 -19.07 -19.05 -29.15
C VAL A 398 -20.33 -19.63 -29.78
N ASN A 399 -20.40 -19.59 -31.11
CA ASN A 399 -21.52 -20.17 -31.86
C ASN A 399 -21.30 -21.66 -32.18
N LYS A 400 -22.30 -22.31 -32.80
CA LYS A 400 -22.20 -23.73 -33.23
C LYS A 400 -21.02 -24.02 -34.15
N ASN A 401 -20.58 -23.04 -34.94
CA ASN A 401 -19.42 -23.12 -35.83
C ASN A 401 -18.07 -22.89 -35.11
N ASN A 402 -18.08 -22.73 -33.77
CA ASN A 402 -16.93 -22.38 -32.91
C ASN A 402 -16.41 -20.94 -33.08
N GLN A 403 -17.07 -20.08 -33.85
CA GLN A 403 -16.63 -18.68 -34.04
C GLN A 403 -16.83 -17.90 -32.74
N VAL A 404 -15.85 -17.08 -32.36
CA VAL A 404 -15.88 -16.30 -31.11
C VAL A 404 -16.50 -14.92 -31.34
N PHE A 405 -17.32 -14.48 -30.40
CA PHE A 405 -17.93 -13.15 -30.38
C PHE A 405 -17.74 -12.48 -29.01
N PHE A 406 -17.73 -11.15 -29.02
CA PHE A 406 -17.74 -10.28 -27.85
C PHE A 406 -18.96 -9.34 -27.94
N ARG A 407 -19.60 -9.03 -26.81
CA ARG A 407 -20.71 -8.07 -26.72
C ARG A 407 -20.33 -6.87 -25.87
N GLU A 408 -20.40 -5.69 -26.49
CA GLU A 408 -20.05 -4.44 -25.84
C GLU A 408 -21.28 -3.72 -25.24
N GLY A 409 -21.04 -2.57 -24.59
CA GLY A 409 -22.07 -1.74 -23.96
C GLY A 409 -22.73 -2.35 -22.71
N VAL A 410 -22.24 -3.49 -22.25
CA VAL A 410 -22.78 -4.25 -21.12
C VAL A 410 -22.53 -3.51 -19.80
N THR A 411 -23.58 -3.36 -19.00
CA THR A 411 -23.47 -2.87 -17.61
C THR A 411 -24.49 -3.60 -16.72
N SER A 412 -24.41 -3.42 -15.40
CA SER A 412 -25.43 -3.95 -14.47
C SER A 412 -26.83 -3.34 -14.67
N ALA A 413 -26.91 -2.14 -15.28
CA ALA A 413 -28.17 -1.49 -15.67
C ALA A 413 -28.62 -1.83 -17.12
N LEU A 414 -27.75 -2.46 -17.90
CA LEU A 414 -27.98 -2.84 -19.30
C LEU A 414 -27.35 -4.23 -19.56
N SER A 415 -27.91 -5.26 -18.91
CA SER A 415 -27.40 -6.63 -19.01
C SER A 415 -27.53 -7.24 -20.42
N GLN A 416 -28.28 -6.60 -21.32
CA GLN A 416 -28.36 -6.96 -22.73
C GLN A 416 -27.28 -6.30 -23.62
N GLY A 417 -26.48 -5.35 -23.11
CA GLY A 417 -25.47 -4.62 -23.89
C GLY A 417 -26.01 -3.94 -25.16
N THR A 418 -25.13 -3.66 -26.14
CA THR A 418 -25.48 -2.92 -27.38
C THR A 418 -25.32 -3.71 -28.68
N GLY A 419 -24.42 -4.70 -28.76
CA GLY A 419 -24.27 -5.51 -29.99
C GLY A 419 -23.07 -6.47 -30.00
N TRP A 420 -23.15 -7.52 -30.82
CA TRP A 420 -22.06 -8.49 -31.02
C TRP A 420 -21.01 -8.00 -32.02
N LYS A 421 -19.74 -8.19 -31.69
CA LYS A 421 -18.58 -8.07 -32.58
C LYS A 421 -17.88 -9.42 -32.69
N ALA A 422 -17.51 -9.82 -33.91
CA ALA A 422 -16.71 -11.02 -34.13
C ALA A 422 -15.28 -10.84 -33.57
N VAL A 423 -14.67 -11.92 -33.11
CA VAL A 423 -13.28 -11.94 -32.63
C VAL A 423 -12.52 -13.10 -33.27
N ASP A 424 -11.42 -12.80 -33.96
CA ASP A 424 -10.63 -13.78 -34.73
C ASP A 424 -10.10 -14.95 -33.88
N SER A 425 -10.85 -16.04 -33.83
CA SER A 425 -10.45 -17.38 -33.33
C SER A 425 -11.57 -18.40 -33.61
N THR A 426 -11.26 -19.68 -33.36
CA THR A 426 -12.27 -20.74 -33.23
C THR A 426 -12.10 -21.48 -31.89
N LEU A 427 -13.09 -21.39 -31.01
CA LEU A 427 -13.09 -22.00 -29.67
C LEU A 427 -14.39 -22.82 -29.45
N VAL A 428 -14.31 -23.94 -28.73
CA VAL A 428 -15.48 -24.77 -28.40
C VAL A 428 -16.17 -24.31 -27.10
N GLN A 429 -15.40 -23.72 -26.18
CA GLN A 429 -15.82 -23.16 -24.89
C GLN A 429 -14.81 -22.08 -24.47
N LEU A 430 -15.27 -21.09 -23.71
CA LEU A 430 -14.45 -20.01 -23.13
C LEU A 430 -15.03 -19.56 -21.78
N GLU A 431 -14.22 -18.88 -20.96
CA GLU A 431 -14.69 -18.08 -19.83
C GLU A 431 -13.99 -16.72 -19.77
N ALA A 432 -14.72 -15.73 -19.25
CA ALA A 432 -14.26 -14.38 -18.98
C ALA A 432 -14.44 -14.04 -17.49
N GLY A 433 -13.32 -13.82 -16.80
CA GLY A 433 -13.25 -13.47 -15.38
C GLY A 433 -12.72 -12.05 -15.12
N PRO A 434 -12.44 -11.71 -13.86
CA PRO A 434 -12.05 -10.36 -13.44
C PRO A 434 -10.65 -9.98 -13.92
N ASP A 435 -10.34 -8.69 -13.90
CA ASP A 435 -9.13 -8.06 -14.44
C ASP A 435 -8.97 -8.30 -15.96
N GLY A 436 -10.09 -8.40 -16.69
CA GLY A 436 -10.10 -8.68 -18.13
C GLY A 436 -9.58 -10.07 -18.53
N LYS A 437 -9.55 -11.05 -17.62
CA LYS A 437 -9.01 -12.39 -17.92
C LYS A 437 -9.98 -13.17 -18.80
N VAL A 438 -9.63 -13.42 -20.06
CA VAL A 438 -10.41 -14.31 -20.96
C VAL A 438 -9.57 -15.48 -21.43
N TRP A 439 -10.12 -16.69 -21.32
CA TRP A 439 -9.49 -17.97 -21.67
C TRP A 439 -10.47 -18.86 -22.42
N GLY A 440 -9.98 -19.82 -23.21
CA GLY A 440 -10.84 -20.79 -23.87
C GLY A 440 -10.08 -21.92 -24.55
N VAL A 441 -10.80 -22.96 -24.93
CA VAL A 441 -10.26 -24.18 -25.56
C VAL A 441 -10.79 -24.33 -26.98
N ASN A 442 -9.98 -24.85 -27.90
CA ASN A 442 -10.38 -25.08 -29.29
C ASN A 442 -10.85 -26.53 -29.55
N SER A 443 -11.32 -26.82 -30.77
CA SER A 443 -11.78 -28.15 -31.19
C SER A 443 -10.69 -29.22 -31.26
N LYS A 444 -9.43 -28.87 -31.01
CA LYS A 444 -8.29 -29.78 -30.85
C LYS A 444 -7.94 -30.01 -29.38
N ASN A 445 -8.75 -29.50 -28.45
CA ASN A 445 -8.52 -29.50 -27.00
C ASN A 445 -7.28 -28.69 -26.58
N GLU A 446 -6.92 -27.67 -27.36
CA GLU A 446 -5.77 -26.80 -27.10
C GLU A 446 -6.22 -25.52 -26.39
N LEU A 447 -5.47 -25.12 -25.35
CA LEU A 447 -5.81 -23.98 -24.51
C LEU A 447 -5.27 -22.64 -25.05
N TYR A 448 -6.07 -21.59 -24.94
CA TYR A 448 -5.74 -20.22 -25.35
C TYR A 448 -6.12 -19.20 -24.26
N ARG A 449 -5.41 -18.07 -24.27
CA ARG A 449 -5.69 -16.88 -23.45
C ARG A 449 -5.78 -15.64 -24.35
N ARG A 450 -6.77 -14.77 -24.14
CA ARG A 450 -6.83 -13.44 -24.79
C ARG A 450 -5.82 -12.49 -24.13
N SER A 451 -5.13 -11.71 -24.96
CA SER A 451 -4.17 -10.69 -24.56
C SER A 451 -4.78 -9.29 -24.69
N GLY A 452 -4.29 -8.34 -23.89
CA GLY A 452 -4.61 -6.91 -24.04
C GLY A 452 -6.04 -6.48 -23.72
N VAL A 453 -6.87 -7.35 -23.13
CA VAL A 453 -8.22 -6.99 -22.65
C VAL A 453 -8.09 -5.99 -21.50
N SER A 454 -8.82 -4.87 -21.58
CA SER A 454 -8.86 -3.82 -20.55
C SER A 454 -10.18 -3.03 -20.63
N THR A 455 -10.39 -2.10 -19.68
CA THR A 455 -11.47 -1.11 -19.76
C THR A 455 -11.41 -0.22 -21.01
N THR A 456 -10.20 0.02 -21.56
CA THR A 456 -9.98 0.81 -22.79
C THR A 456 -9.98 -0.03 -24.07
N ALA A 457 -9.78 -1.35 -23.97
CA ALA A 457 -9.82 -2.30 -25.07
C ALA A 457 -10.59 -3.57 -24.66
N PRO A 458 -11.94 -3.54 -24.56
CA PRO A 458 -12.73 -4.64 -24.01
C PRO A 458 -12.62 -5.97 -24.77
N MET A 459 -12.40 -5.91 -26.09
CA MET A 459 -12.16 -7.10 -26.94
C MET A 459 -10.71 -7.64 -26.80
N GLY A 460 -9.78 -6.87 -26.24
CA GLY A 460 -8.35 -7.15 -26.29
C GLY A 460 -7.78 -7.30 -27.71
N THR A 461 -6.49 -7.63 -27.81
CA THR A 461 -5.74 -7.54 -29.08
C THR A 461 -5.55 -8.87 -29.80
N SER A 462 -5.33 -9.98 -29.09
CA SER A 462 -4.85 -11.22 -29.72
C SER A 462 -5.09 -12.46 -28.86
N TRP A 463 -5.12 -13.64 -29.47
CA TRP A 463 -5.12 -14.93 -28.75
C TRP A 463 -3.71 -15.52 -28.68
N MET A 464 -3.29 -15.90 -27.48
CA MET A 464 -2.02 -16.58 -27.21
C MET A 464 -2.29 -18.05 -26.89
N LYS A 465 -1.63 -18.96 -27.61
CA LYS A 465 -1.69 -20.40 -27.30
C LYS A 465 -0.92 -20.71 -26.03
N VAL A 466 -1.47 -21.60 -25.22
CA VAL A 466 -0.92 -22.04 -23.94
C VAL A 466 -0.58 -23.53 -24.03
N GLY A 467 0.66 -23.89 -23.66
CA GLY A 467 1.11 -25.27 -23.60
C GLY A 467 0.60 -25.98 -22.35
N GLY A 468 0.10 -27.20 -22.54
CA GLY A 468 -0.48 -28.06 -21.50
C GLY A 468 -0.94 -29.40 -22.10
N PRO A 469 -1.61 -30.26 -21.31
CA PRO A 469 -2.30 -31.45 -21.82
C PRO A 469 -3.52 -31.06 -22.69
N PRO A 470 -4.16 -32.03 -23.37
CA PRO A 470 -5.46 -31.82 -24.02
C PRO A 470 -6.56 -31.50 -22.99
N LEU A 471 -7.16 -30.32 -23.10
CA LEU A 471 -8.17 -29.79 -22.18
C LEU A 471 -9.48 -29.49 -22.94
N LYS A 472 -10.61 -29.96 -22.41
CA LYS A 472 -11.95 -29.77 -22.99
C LYS A 472 -12.78 -28.67 -22.33
N PHE A 473 -12.29 -28.13 -21.21
CA PHE A 473 -12.95 -27.06 -20.46
C PHE A 473 -11.90 -26.20 -19.74
N VAL A 474 -12.15 -24.89 -19.61
CA VAL A 474 -11.40 -23.96 -18.75
C VAL A 474 -12.33 -22.96 -18.07
N THR A 475 -12.06 -22.59 -16.83
CA THR A 475 -12.68 -21.44 -16.13
C THR A 475 -11.61 -20.59 -15.44
N VAL A 476 -11.87 -19.29 -15.29
CA VAL A 476 -10.93 -18.30 -14.78
C VAL A 476 -11.65 -17.29 -13.87
N GLY A 477 -11.07 -17.05 -12.68
CA GLY A 477 -11.69 -16.22 -11.65
C GLY A 477 -10.70 -15.29 -10.94
N LYS A 478 -11.02 -14.92 -9.71
CA LYS A 478 -10.17 -14.03 -8.91
C LYS A 478 -8.96 -14.79 -8.34
N ASP A 479 -7.82 -14.63 -9.01
CA ASP A 479 -6.57 -15.37 -8.79
C ASP A 479 -6.67 -16.90 -8.95
N GLN A 480 -7.73 -17.38 -9.62
CA GLN A 480 -8.01 -18.81 -9.84
C GLN A 480 -8.08 -19.14 -11.34
N LEU A 481 -7.61 -20.34 -11.71
CA LEU A 481 -7.66 -20.90 -13.06
C LEU A 481 -7.82 -22.41 -12.93
N TYR A 482 -8.91 -22.95 -13.46
CA TYR A 482 -9.17 -24.39 -13.48
C TYR A 482 -9.39 -24.88 -14.92
N SER A 483 -9.10 -26.15 -15.17
CA SER A 483 -9.42 -26.81 -16.43
C SER A 483 -9.81 -28.27 -16.22
N ILE A 484 -10.43 -28.88 -17.23
CA ILE A 484 -10.80 -30.30 -17.22
C ILE A 484 -10.23 -30.99 -18.46
N ASP A 485 -9.58 -32.13 -18.28
CA ASP A 485 -9.08 -32.96 -19.39
C ASP A 485 -10.16 -33.87 -20.01
N LEU A 486 -9.77 -34.61 -21.04
CA LEU A 486 -10.65 -35.58 -21.70
C LEU A 486 -11.22 -36.62 -20.72
N GLY A 487 -10.42 -37.07 -19.73
CA GLY A 487 -10.78 -38.06 -18.72
C GLY A 487 -11.61 -37.54 -17.53
N ASN A 488 -12.11 -36.30 -17.56
CA ASN A 488 -12.81 -35.61 -16.48
C ASN A 488 -11.93 -35.18 -15.29
N THR A 489 -10.60 -35.30 -15.38
CA THR A 489 -9.71 -34.85 -14.30
C THR A 489 -9.71 -33.31 -14.24
N VAL A 490 -10.03 -32.75 -13.08
CA VAL A 490 -9.94 -31.30 -12.85
C VAL A 490 -8.51 -30.92 -12.47
N PHE A 491 -7.98 -29.84 -13.04
CA PHE A 491 -6.68 -29.29 -12.70
C PHE A 491 -6.76 -27.83 -12.27
N SER A 492 -6.13 -27.50 -11.14
CA SER A 492 -5.79 -26.13 -10.74
C SER A 492 -4.48 -25.68 -11.42
N GLY A 493 -4.46 -24.47 -11.99
CA GLY A 493 -3.38 -24.01 -12.89
C GLY A 493 -2.60 -22.80 -12.39
N THR A 494 -1.27 -22.88 -12.36
CA THR A 494 -0.36 -21.75 -12.08
C THR A 494 0.46 -21.38 -13.31
N LEU A 495 0.38 -20.13 -13.77
CA LEU A 495 1.12 -19.60 -14.92
C LEU A 495 2.65 -19.68 -14.72
N ARG A 496 3.38 -20.17 -15.73
CA ARG A 496 4.84 -20.08 -15.85
C ARG A 496 5.25 -19.59 -17.24
N ARG A 497 6.42 -18.96 -17.33
CA ARG A 497 6.98 -18.46 -18.60
C ARG A 497 8.24 -19.27 -18.95
N ILE A 498 8.30 -19.79 -20.17
CA ILE A 498 9.43 -20.56 -20.68
C ILE A 498 10.01 -19.82 -21.90
N GLY A 499 11.34 -19.85 -22.05
CA GLY A 499 12.03 -19.28 -23.21
C GLY A 499 12.01 -20.21 -24.42
N ALA A 500 12.15 -19.66 -25.63
CA ALA A 500 12.26 -20.47 -26.84
C ALA A 500 13.60 -21.22 -26.86
N GLY A 501 13.60 -22.53 -27.17
CA GLY A 501 14.83 -23.27 -27.48
C GLY A 501 14.97 -24.73 -27.01
N GLN A 502 14.00 -25.31 -26.28
CA GLN A 502 14.10 -26.71 -25.83
C GLN A 502 12.99 -27.62 -26.39
N LYS A 503 13.39 -28.84 -26.80
CA LYS A 503 12.53 -29.88 -27.40
C LYS A 503 12.99 -31.27 -26.92
N LEU A 504 12.39 -31.76 -25.84
CA LEU A 504 12.65 -33.07 -25.20
C LEU A 504 11.28 -33.68 -24.74
N PRO A 505 11.20 -34.94 -24.28
CA PRO A 505 10.79 -36.05 -25.12
C PRO A 505 9.33 -36.49 -24.88
N VAL A 506 8.81 -37.37 -25.74
CA VAL A 506 7.46 -37.96 -25.57
C VAL A 506 7.50 -39.07 -24.50
N PRO A 507 6.70 -38.99 -23.43
CA PRO A 507 6.56 -40.09 -22.47
C PRO A 507 5.75 -41.24 -23.06
N GLN A 508 6.28 -42.46 -23.01
CA GLN A 508 5.50 -43.68 -23.26
C GLN A 508 4.74 -44.08 -21.98
N PHE A 509 3.43 -44.31 -22.09
CA PHE A 509 2.63 -44.81 -20.97
C PHE A 509 2.70 -46.34 -20.88
N LYS A 510 2.98 -46.86 -19.68
CA LYS A 510 2.62 -48.23 -19.26
C LYS A 510 1.62 -48.15 -18.10
N PRO A 511 0.52 -48.91 -18.11
CA PRO A 511 -0.44 -48.94 -17.01
C PRO A 511 0.06 -49.81 -15.83
N PRO A 512 -0.14 -49.39 -14.57
CA PRO A 512 0.00 -50.28 -13.40
C PRO A 512 -1.15 -51.30 -13.30
N PRO A 513 -0.96 -52.45 -12.63
CA PRO A 513 -1.96 -53.51 -12.48
C PRO A 513 -2.99 -53.26 -11.35
N LEU A 514 -4.10 -54.01 -11.37
CA LEU A 514 -5.21 -53.94 -10.42
C LEU A 514 -5.01 -54.86 -9.19
N ILE A 515 -4.82 -54.27 -7.99
CA ILE A 515 -4.87 -54.93 -6.66
C ILE A 515 -5.42 -53.91 -5.63
N GLY A 516 -6.26 -54.24 -4.63
CA GLY A 516 -6.95 -55.52 -4.39
C GLY A 516 -7.21 -55.90 -2.92
N GLY A 517 -7.87 -55.05 -2.10
CA GLY A 517 -8.25 -55.42 -0.71
C GLY A 517 -8.64 -54.22 0.19
N PRO A 518 -9.35 -54.41 1.34
CA PRO A 518 -10.01 -53.32 2.06
C PRO A 518 -9.57 -53.06 3.51
N GLY A 519 -9.84 -51.84 4.00
CA GLY A 519 -10.17 -51.58 5.41
C GLY A 519 -9.28 -50.61 6.20
N SER A 520 -9.79 -49.41 6.52
CA SER A 520 -9.81 -48.79 7.88
C SER A 520 -10.16 -47.29 7.88
N LEU A 521 -11.35 -46.97 8.42
CA LEU A 521 -11.78 -45.72 9.10
C LEU A 521 -11.63 -44.32 8.40
N PRO A 522 -12.52 -43.36 8.71
CA PRO A 522 -12.58 -42.08 7.99
C PRO A 522 -11.54 -41.05 8.47
N PRO A 523 -10.90 -40.27 7.57
CA PRO A 523 -10.10 -39.11 7.94
C PRO A 523 -10.96 -38.00 8.57
N GLN A 524 -10.55 -37.47 9.72
CA GLN A 524 -11.23 -36.31 10.33
C GLN A 524 -10.94 -35.01 9.56
N ARG A 525 -11.92 -34.10 9.57
CA ARG A 525 -11.79 -32.74 9.02
C ARG A 525 -10.67 -31.96 9.71
N VAL A 526 -9.86 -31.24 8.93
CA VAL A 526 -8.95 -30.21 9.45
C VAL A 526 -9.26 -28.88 8.76
N MET A 527 -9.61 -27.85 9.54
CA MET A 527 -9.90 -26.51 9.00
C MET A 527 -8.61 -25.72 8.78
N MET A 528 -8.46 -25.10 7.60
CA MET A 528 -7.42 -24.08 7.40
C MET A 528 -7.67 -22.90 8.34
N THR A 529 -6.65 -22.55 9.14
CA THR A 529 -6.71 -21.52 10.17
C THR A 529 -5.52 -20.57 10.01
N ILE A 530 -5.75 -19.25 10.06
CA ILE A 530 -4.63 -18.30 10.16
C ILE A 530 -4.01 -18.41 11.55
N HIS A 531 -2.70 -18.57 11.63
CA HIS A 531 -1.97 -18.51 12.90
C HIS A 531 -1.32 -17.14 13.10
N VAL A 532 -1.66 -16.51 14.22
CA VAL A 532 -0.89 -15.41 14.78
C VAL A 532 0.01 -15.98 15.87
N SER A 533 1.28 -15.60 15.88
CA SER A 533 2.20 -15.91 16.98
C SER A 533 2.04 -14.85 18.06
N TRP A 534 1.55 -15.28 19.23
CA TRP A 534 1.26 -14.40 20.36
C TRP A 534 2.41 -14.39 21.38
N ARG A 535 2.80 -13.19 21.84
CA ARG A 535 3.76 -12.97 22.93
C ARG A 535 3.08 -12.19 24.06
N SER A 536 3.01 -12.78 25.25
CA SER A 536 2.52 -12.09 26.45
C SER A 536 3.42 -10.92 26.84
N LEU A 537 2.82 -9.81 27.27
CA LEU A 537 3.50 -8.67 27.90
C LEU A 537 3.42 -8.79 29.43
N SER A 538 4.31 -8.10 30.13
CA SER A 538 4.58 -8.30 31.56
C SER A 538 3.50 -7.79 32.53
N LYS A 539 2.56 -6.96 32.05
CA LYS A 539 1.60 -6.24 32.91
C LYS A 539 0.15 -6.52 32.49
N PRO A 540 -0.74 -6.89 33.43
CA PRO A 540 -2.14 -7.16 33.11
C PRO A 540 -2.92 -5.87 32.85
N MET A 541 -3.75 -5.89 31.80
CA MET A 541 -4.64 -4.79 31.39
C MET A 541 -6.06 -5.32 31.15
N VAL A 542 -7.06 -4.45 31.28
CA VAL A 542 -8.47 -4.78 30.96
C VAL A 542 -8.87 -4.30 29.57
N GLN A 543 -8.25 -3.24 29.07
CA GLN A 543 -8.43 -2.71 27.73
C GLN A 543 -7.09 -2.17 27.18
N ILE A 544 -6.91 -2.25 25.86
CA ILE A 544 -5.77 -1.72 25.11
C ILE A 544 -6.25 -1.26 23.73
N ASP A 545 -5.73 -0.14 23.24
CA ASP A 545 -5.92 0.33 21.87
C ASP A 545 -4.57 0.76 21.25
N THR A 546 -4.47 0.66 19.92
CA THR A 546 -3.31 1.08 19.13
C THR A 546 -3.66 1.85 17.84
N GLY A 547 -4.96 2.06 17.55
CA GLY A 547 -5.50 2.92 16.49
C GLY A 547 -4.72 3.06 15.17
N MET A 548 -4.77 4.26 14.59
CA MET A 548 -4.20 4.53 13.25
C MET A 548 -2.76 5.05 13.24
N MET A 549 -2.18 5.30 14.41
CA MET A 549 -0.83 5.86 14.58
C MET A 549 0.03 4.92 15.44
N PRO A 550 1.38 4.98 15.38
CA PRO A 550 2.26 4.16 16.23
C PRO A 550 2.29 4.63 17.70
N SER A 551 1.13 4.66 18.35
CA SER A 551 0.92 4.98 19.76
C SER A 551 -0.08 3.97 20.30
N THR A 552 0.21 3.40 21.46
CA THR A 552 -0.57 2.28 22.03
C THR A 552 -0.85 2.58 23.49
N TRP A 553 -2.12 2.59 23.88
CA TRP A 553 -2.59 3.01 25.19
C TRP A 553 -3.45 1.92 25.84
N ALA A 554 -3.42 1.81 27.16
CA ALA A 554 -4.12 0.75 27.89
C ALA A 554 -4.64 1.22 29.26
N THR A 555 -5.57 0.44 29.83
CA THR A 555 -6.05 0.62 31.21
C THR A 555 -5.93 -0.69 32.00
N ASP A 556 -5.56 -0.59 33.29
CA ASP A 556 -5.63 -1.73 34.21
C ASP A 556 -6.99 -1.82 34.94
N ALA A 557 -7.18 -2.89 35.71
CA ALA A 557 -8.41 -3.12 36.48
C ALA A 557 -8.69 -2.05 37.57
N ASN A 558 -7.70 -1.20 37.90
CA ASN A 558 -7.83 -0.08 38.82
C ASN A 558 -8.08 1.25 38.08
N ASN A 559 -8.38 1.19 36.77
CA ASN A 559 -8.52 2.34 35.87
C ASN A 559 -7.24 3.19 35.76
N ASN A 560 -6.05 2.67 36.08
CA ASN A 560 -4.80 3.37 35.82
C ASN A 560 -4.54 3.43 34.31
N ILE A 561 -4.08 4.57 33.81
CA ILE A 561 -3.80 4.79 32.39
C ILE A 561 -2.35 4.43 32.09
N TYR A 562 -2.11 3.75 30.97
CA TYR A 562 -0.77 3.40 30.51
C TYR A 562 -0.54 3.77 29.05
N GLU A 563 0.67 4.23 28.75
CA GLU A 563 1.21 4.36 27.40
C GLU A 563 2.30 3.30 27.21
N LEU A 564 2.15 2.43 26.20
CA LEU A 564 3.10 1.37 25.91
C LEU A 564 4.30 1.93 25.13
N LYS A 565 5.50 1.79 25.67
CA LYS A 565 6.75 2.28 25.09
C LYS A 565 7.71 1.10 24.88
N GLY A 566 7.83 0.66 23.63
CA GLY A 566 8.42 -0.63 23.32
C GLY A 566 7.52 -1.76 23.83
N ASP A 567 7.98 -2.49 24.84
CA ASP A 567 7.20 -3.51 25.55
C ASP A 567 6.77 -3.08 26.98
N ASP A 568 7.14 -1.86 27.42
CA ASP A 568 6.92 -1.38 28.79
C ASP A 568 5.70 -0.44 28.90
N PHE A 569 4.74 -0.81 29.76
CA PHE A 569 3.56 0.01 30.06
C PHE A 569 3.87 1.12 31.07
N THR A 570 4.15 2.32 30.57
CA THR A 570 4.49 3.52 31.35
C THR A 570 3.22 4.13 31.95
N LEU A 571 3.19 4.35 33.28
CA LEU A 571 2.04 4.96 33.96
C LEU A 571 1.85 6.41 33.51
N VAL A 572 0.62 6.78 33.15
CA VAL A 572 0.22 8.15 32.83
C VAL A 572 -0.74 8.67 33.90
N PRO A 573 -0.53 9.88 34.47
CA PRO A 573 -1.42 10.44 35.47
C PRO A 573 -2.87 10.56 35.00
N GLY A 574 -3.82 10.20 35.87
CA GLY A 574 -5.25 10.18 35.61
C GLY A 574 -5.89 8.83 35.91
N LYS A 575 -7.21 8.73 35.66
CA LYS A 575 -7.98 7.48 35.76
C LYS A 575 -8.95 7.38 34.59
N LEU A 576 -8.91 6.28 33.83
CA LEU A 576 -9.82 5.99 32.71
C LEU A 576 -10.15 4.50 32.70
N SER A 577 -11.38 4.14 32.31
CA SER A 577 -11.81 2.75 32.11
C SER A 577 -11.59 2.28 30.67
N HIS A 578 -11.64 3.20 29.70
CA HIS A 578 -11.27 2.96 28.30
C HIS A 578 -10.47 4.15 27.77
N VAL A 579 -9.40 3.88 27.01
CA VAL A 579 -8.51 4.85 26.37
C VAL A 579 -8.22 4.43 24.92
N THR A 580 -8.11 5.40 24.02
CA THR A 580 -7.93 5.21 22.57
C THR A 580 -6.92 6.20 22.02
N SER A 581 -6.20 5.83 20.95
CA SER A 581 -5.12 6.62 20.37
C SER A 581 -5.03 6.49 18.85
N GLY A 582 -5.53 7.49 18.14
CA GLY A 582 -5.53 7.52 16.68
C GLY A 582 -5.06 8.85 16.08
N ALA A 583 -5.39 9.06 14.81
CA ALA A 583 -5.00 10.26 14.08
C ALA A 583 -5.83 11.50 14.47
N ALA A 584 -6.91 11.32 15.25
CA ALA A 584 -7.63 12.40 15.94
C ALA A 584 -7.16 12.63 17.40
N GLY A 585 -6.00 12.10 17.78
CA GLY A 585 -5.38 12.29 19.09
C GLY A 585 -5.69 11.16 20.09
N VAL A 586 -5.32 11.38 21.35
CA VAL A 586 -5.55 10.43 22.46
C VAL A 586 -6.77 10.87 23.26
N TRP A 587 -7.71 9.95 23.45
CA TRP A 587 -9.00 10.19 24.12
C TRP A 587 -9.30 9.07 25.11
N GLY A 588 -10.26 9.28 26.00
CA GLY A 588 -10.76 8.21 26.86
C GLY A 588 -11.96 8.62 27.71
N VAL A 589 -12.45 7.67 28.49
CA VAL A 589 -13.61 7.82 29.37
C VAL A 589 -13.37 7.20 30.74
N THR A 590 -13.99 7.76 31.78
CA THR A 590 -14.01 7.18 33.13
C THR A 590 -15.16 6.19 33.31
N SER A 591 -15.11 5.39 34.38
CA SER A 591 -16.23 4.52 34.79
C SER A 591 -17.51 5.31 35.12
N ALA A 592 -17.39 6.59 35.49
CA ALA A 592 -18.51 7.53 35.63
C ALA A 592 -18.95 8.16 34.28
N SER A 593 -18.58 7.54 33.16
CA SER A 593 -18.83 7.96 31.78
C SER A 593 -18.26 9.34 31.38
N GLN A 594 -17.38 9.94 32.18
CA GLN A 594 -16.86 11.28 31.93
C GLN A 594 -15.78 11.24 30.83
N ILE A 595 -15.90 12.09 29.81
CA ILE A 595 -15.04 12.09 28.63
C ILE A 595 -13.82 12.99 28.84
N TYR A 596 -12.65 12.55 28.39
CA TYR A 596 -11.40 13.32 28.41
C TYR A 596 -10.65 13.24 27.07
N TYR A 597 -10.10 14.37 26.64
CA TYR A 597 -9.12 14.48 25.57
C TYR A 597 -7.74 14.74 26.19
N ARG A 598 -6.67 14.18 25.62
CA ARG A 598 -5.30 14.45 26.07
C ARG A 598 -4.68 15.56 25.23
N ASP A 599 -4.40 16.69 25.86
CA ASP A 599 -3.56 17.71 25.26
C ASP A 599 -2.10 17.23 25.28
N MET A 600 -1.54 16.97 24.10
CA MET A 600 -0.18 16.47 23.93
C MET A 600 0.90 17.56 24.03
N VAL A 601 0.52 18.85 24.04
CA VAL A 601 1.44 19.97 24.27
C VAL A 601 1.64 20.16 25.78
N THR A 602 0.55 20.25 26.55
CA THR A 602 0.62 20.39 28.02
C THR A 602 0.78 19.07 28.77
N ASN A 603 0.56 17.93 28.10
CA ASN A 603 0.50 16.58 28.69
C ASN A 603 -0.61 16.38 29.74
N THR A 604 -1.65 17.22 29.70
CA THR A 604 -2.80 17.19 30.64
C THR A 604 -4.05 16.56 30.02
N TRP A 605 -4.99 16.14 30.87
CA TRP A 605 -6.31 15.65 30.45
C TRP A 605 -7.36 16.76 30.53
N LYS A 606 -7.87 17.19 29.38
CA LYS A 606 -8.95 18.16 29.26
C LYS A 606 -10.29 17.43 29.31
N LYS A 607 -11.13 17.75 30.31
CA LYS A 607 -12.49 17.20 30.41
C LYS A 607 -13.36 17.74 29.29
N ILE A 608 -14.07 16.86 28.60
CA ILE A 608 -14.99 17.18 27.50
C ILE A 608 -16.43 16.92 27.97
N ALA A 609 -17.35 17.83 27.62
CA ALA A 609 -18.76 17.69 27.97
C ALA A 609 -19.40 16.51 27.22
N GLY A 610 -20.25 15.74 27.91
CA GLY A 610 -20.91 14.54 27.40
C GLY A 610 -20.78 13.35 28.36
N GLY A 611 -21.36 12.21 27.99
CA GLY A 611 -21.32 10.97 28.77
C GLY A 611 -21.19 9.72 27.88
N LEU A 612 -20.03 9.06 27.90
CA LEU A 612 -19.72 7.88 27.09
C LEU A 612 -19.08 6.77 27.94
N LYS A 613 -19.44 5.50 27.72
CA LYS A 613 -18.82 4.33 28.36
C LYS A 613 -17.65 3.73 27.57
N GLN A 614 -17.59 4.02 26.27
CA GLN A 614 -16.49 3.69 25.36
C GLN A 614 -16.41 4.77 24.28
N ILE A 615 -15.18 5.03 23.82
CA ILE A 615 -14.84 6.02 22.81
C ILE A 615 -13.72 5.44 21.93
N ASP A 616 -13.62 5.89 20.69
CA ASP A 616 -12.56 5.51 19.75
C ASP A 616 -12.10 6.70 18.91
N SER A 617 -10.80 6.72 18.58
CA SER A 617 -10.09 7.78 17.85
C SER A 617 -9.57 7.21 16.53
N GLY A 618 -10.18 7.65 15.42
CA GLY A 618 -9.97 7.07 14.09
C GLY A 618 -9.02 7.87 13.19
N PRO A 619 -9.40 8.07 11.91
CA PRO A 619 -8.75 9.01 11.01
C PRO A 619 -8.72 10.43 11.59
N LYS A 620 -7.83 11.28 11.06
CA LYS A 620 -7.71 12.68 11.49
C LYS A 620 -9.08 13.39 11.45
N GLY A 621 -9.53 13.86 12.61
CA GLY A 621 -10.81 14.55 12.77
C GLY A 621 -12.03 13.65 13.04
N ILE A 622 -11.86 12.32 13.14
CA ILE A 622 -12.93 11.36 13.47
C ILE A 622 -12.73 10.82 14.88
N VAL A 623 -13.70 11.07 15.75
CA VAL A 623 -13.82 10.48 17.10
C VAL A 623 -15.28 10.14 17.34
N CYS A 624 -15.58 8.90 17.72
CA CYS A 624 -16.94 8.46 18.03
C CYS A 624 -16.95 7.57 19.28
N GLY A 625 -18.12 7.36 19.87
CA GLY A 625 -18.27 6.55 21.08
C GLY A 625 -19.72 6.17 21.35
N VAL A 626 -19.92 5.44 22.45
CA VAL A 626 -21.24 4.97 22.89
C VAL A 626 -21.52 5.33 24.34
N SER A 627 -22.76 5.71 24.64
CA SER A 627 -23.19 6.04 26.00
C SER A 627 -23.47 4.80 26.85
N SER A 628 -23.69 5.00 28.15
CA SER A 628 -24.11 3.93 29.07
C SER A 628 -25.27 3.11 28.53
N ILE A 629 -26.24 3.77 27.88
CA ILE A 629 -27.47 3.21 27.31
C ILE A 629 -27.39 2.83 25.82
N ASP A 630 -26.19 2.49 25.31
CA ASP A 630 -25.93 2.06 23.93
C ASP A 630 -26.21 3.11 22.81
N GLN A 631 -26.52 4.38 23.15
CA GLN A 631 -26.66 5.43 22.11
C GLN A 631 -25.29 5.80 21.52
N VAL A 632 -25.24 6.02 20.22
CA VAL A 632 -23.99 6.31 19.49
C VAL A 632 -23.83 7.82 19.27
N PHE A 633 -22.62 8.34 19.48
CA PHE A 633 -22.28 9.74 19.25
C PHE A 633 -20.95 9.88 18.50
N CYS A 634 -20.82 10.92 17.68
CA CYS A 634 -19.56 11.34 17.07
C CYS A 634 -19.24 12.80 17.40
N ARG A 635 -17.95 13.12 17.54
CA ARG A 635 -17.47 14.49 17.80
C ARG A 635 -17.46 15.28 16.50
N THR A 636 -17.88 16.53 16.54
CA THR A 636 -17.85 17.46 15.40
C THR A 636 -16.90 18.63 15.65
N GLY A 637 -16.42 19.25 14.57
CA GLY A 637 -15.56 20.44 14.65
C GLY A 637 -14.12 20.18 15.12
N ILE A 638 -13.63 18.93 15.09
CA ILE A 638 -12.21 18.65 15.31
C ILE A 638 -11.40 19.24 14.15
N THR A 639 -10.47 20.14 14.46
CA THR A 639 -9.55 20.74 13.48
C THR A 639 -8.14 20.87 14.08
N ASP A 640 -7.14 21.23 13.27
CA ASP A 640 -5.79 21.51 13.78
C ASP A 640 -5.72 22.71 14.76
N ALA A 641 -6.74 23.58 14.76
CA ALA A 641 -6.88 24.68 15.71
C ALA A 641 -7.82 24.36 16.90
N THR A 642 -8.60 23.27 16.81
CA THR A 642 -9.58 22.81 17.80
C THR A 642 -9.55 21.28 17.90
N PRO A 643 -8.44 20.67 18.36
CA PRO A 643 -8.24 19.22 18.32
C PRO A 643 -9.20 18.44 19.22
N GLU A 644 -9.81 19.09 20.22
CA GLU A 644 -10.87 18.53 21.07
C GLU A 644 -12.29 18.66 20.46
N GLY A 645 -12.42 19.31 19.31
CA GLY A 645 -13.70 19.58 18.65
C GLY A 645 -14.65 20.49 19.43
N SER A 646 -15.80 20.80 18.85
CA SER A 646 -16.81 21.70 19.43
C SER A 646 -17.97 20.95 20.08
N ALA A 647 -18.68 20.11 19.33
CA ALA A 647 -19.93 19.48 19.77
C ALA A 647 -19.94 17.95 19.57
N TRP A 648 -21.03 17.32 20.04
CA TRP A 648 -21.37 15.93 19.73
C TRP A 648 -22.61 15.89 18.85
N ILE A 649 -22.63 14.99 17.87
CA ILE A 649 -23.82 14.64 17.10
C ILE A 649 -24.24 13.20 17.46
N ALA A 650 -25.52 13.00 17.75
CA ALA A 650 -26.09 11.68 17.96
C ALA A 650 -26.28 10.98 16.60
N LEU A 651 -26.03 9.67 16.57
CA LEU A 651 -26.26 8.81 15.41
C LEU A 651 -27.47 7.90 15.67
N ASP A 652 -28.13 7.49 14.59
CA ASP A 652 -29.15 6.44 14.61
C ASP A 652 -28.60 5.08 15.09
N GLY A 653 -29.51 4.20 15.53
CA GLY A 653 -29.18 2.86 16.01
C GLY A 653 -28.75 2.79 17.48
N SER A 654 -28.24 1.63 17.89
CA SER A 654 -27.71 1.43 19.25
C SER A 654 -26.60 0.38 19.24
N LEU A 655 -25.45 0.73 19.83
CA LEU A 655 -24.24 -0.10 19.87
C LEU A 655 -23.65 -0.09 21.28
N LYS A 656 -23.06 -1.23 21.69
CA LYS A 656 -22.30 -1.34 22.94
C LYS A 656 -20.80 -1.09 22.77
N TYR A 657 -20.33 -1.05 21.52
CA TYR A 657 -18.95 -0.75 21.14
C TYR A 657 -18.91 -0.20 19.69
N ILE A 658 -18.09 0.81 19.44
CA ILE A 658 -17.84 1.41 18.12
C ILE A 658 -16.34 1.60 17.88
N SER A 659 -15.91 1.47 16.62
CA SER A 659 -14.54 1.62 16.14
C SER A 659 -14.53 2.40 14.82
N CYS A 660 -13.53 3.25 14.60
CA CYS A 660 -13.48 4.27 13.56
C CYS A 660 -12.49 3.88 12.46
N GLY A 661 -12.90 2.95 11.60
CA GLY A 661 -12.08 2.45 10.49
C GLY A 661 -11.88 3.45 9.33
N GLU A 662 -10.84 3.20 8.52
CA GLU A 662 -10.39 4.09 7.43
C GLU A 662 -11.48 4.38 6.39
N PHE A 663 -12.38 3.42 6.15
CA PHE A 663 -13.46 3.53 5.16
C PHE A 663 -14.85 3.73 5.78
N GLY A 664 -14.96 3.82 7.10
CA GLY A 664 -16.21 3.94 7.84
C GLY A 664 -16.20 3.28 9.21
N HIS A 665 -17.20 3.60 10.04
CA HIS A 665 -17.30 3.05 11.41
C HIS A 665 -17.71 1.57 11.38
N TRP A 666 -17.19 0.81 12.32
CA TRP A 666 -17.61 -0.54 12.65
C TRP A 666 -18.17 -0.57 14.07
N GLY A 667 -19.08 -1.48 14.38
CA GLY A 667 -19.58 -1.62 15.74
C GLY A 667 -20.38 -2.88 16.00
N VAL A 668 -20.68 -3.12 17.28
CA VAL A 668 -21.51 -4.24 17.73
C VAL A 668 -22.59 -3.79 18.71
N ASN A 669 -23.79 -4.37 18.58
CA ASN A 669 -24.91 -4.09 19.49
C ASN A 669 -24.94 -5.05 20.70
N LYS A 670 -25.86 -4.83 21.64
CA LYS A 670 -26.05 -5.71 22.81
C LYS A 670 -26.28 -7.19 22.46
N ASN A 671 -26.87 -7.48 21.30
CA ASN A 671 -27.11 -8.83 20.78
C ASN A 671 -25.86 -9.46 20.10
N ASN A 672 -24.71 -8.78 20.13
CA ASN A 672 -23.47 -9.16 19.43
C ASN A 672 -23.53 -9.09 17.89
N GLN A 673 -24.58 -8.51 17.31
CA GLN A 673 -24.69 -8.33 15.85
C GLN A 673 -23.72 -7.24 15.39
N VAL A 674 -23.04 -7.47 14.26
CA VAL A 674 -22.04 -6.52 13.71
C VAL A 674 -22.68 -5.56 12.72
N PHE A 675 -22.26 -4.30 12.75
CA PHE A 675 -22.69 -3.25 11.83
C PHE A 675 -21.50 -2.46 11.28
N PHE A 676 -21.68 -1.89 10.10
CA PHE A 676 -20.77 -0.96 9.44
C PHE A 676 -21.53 0.32 9.06
N ARG A 677 -20.88 1.49 9.10
CA ARG A 677 -21.46 2.79 8.73
C ARG A 677 -20.72 3.44 7.58
N GLU A 678 -21.45 3.72 6.51
CA GLU A 678 -20.90 4.31 5.29
C GLU A 678 -21.08 5.83 5.20
N GLY A 679 -20.43 6.46 4.21
CA GLY A 679 -20.50 7.91 3.97
C GLY A 679 -19.73 8.77 4.99
N VAL A 680 -18.90 8.15 5.81
CA VAL A 680 -18.08 8.81 6.85
C VAL A 680 -16.98 9.65 6.20
N THR A 681 -16.88 10.92 6.60
CA THR A 681 -15.79 11.83 6.20
C THR A 681 -15.48 12.81 7.33
N ILE A 682 -14.35 13.54 7.26
CA ILE A 682 -13.99 14.58 8.26
C ILE A 682 -15.09 15.66 8.36
N ALA A 683 -15.77 15.98 7.26
CA ALA A 683 -16.88 16.93 7.21
C ALA A 683 -18.24 16.32 7.60
N SER A 684 -18.35 14.99 7.67
CA SER A 684 -19.54 14.24 8.05
C SER A 684 -19.15 13.03 8.90
N PRO A 685 -18.70 13.22 10.15
CA PRO A 685 -18.34 12.12 11.05
C PRO A 685 -19.56 11.28 11.42
N GLN A 686 -20.78 11.84 11.31
CA GLN A 686 -22.03 11.07 11.46
C GLN A 686 -22.32 10.10 10.31
N GLY A 687 -21.59 10.14 9.20
CA GLY A 687 -21.83 9.26 8.05
C GLY A 687 -23.24 9.40 7.45
N THR A 688 -23.75 8.31 6.87
CA THR A 688 -25.06 8.29 6.16
C THR A 688 -26.03 7.20 6.63
N GLY A 689 -25.55 6.08 7.19
CA GLY A 689 -26.43 5.03 7.73
C GLY A 689 -25.71 3.72 8.06
N TRP A 690 -26.29 2.92 8.95
CA TRP A 690 -25.78 1.59 9.30
C TRP A 690 -26.22 0.51 8.31
N LYS A 691 -25.32 -0.44 8.06
CA LYS A 691 -25.59 -1.72 7.37
C LYS A 691 -25.19 -2.86 8.28
N ALA A 692 -26.03 -3.89 8.36
CA ALA A 692 -25.70 -5.13 9.07
C ALA A 692 -24.58 -5.87 8.33
N VAL A 693 -23.70 -6.53 9.08
CA VAL A 693 -22.61 -7.34 8.54
C VAL A 693 -22.67 -8.73 9.18
N ASP A 694 -22.70 -9.78 8.34
CA ASP A 694 -22.81 -11.17 8.82
C ASP A 694 -21.73 -11.51 9.84
N GLY A 695 -22.13 -12.11 10.96
CA GLY A 695 -21.25 -12.53 12.06
C GLY A 695 -21.76 -12.08 13.43
N THR A 696 -21.18 -12.63 14.50
CA THR A 696 -21.46 -12.22 15.88
C THR A 696 -20.17 -12.00 16.66
N LEU A 697 -20.00 -10.80 17.23
CA LEU A 697 -18.79 -10.36 17.94
C LEU A 697 -19.17 -9.58 19.22
N VAL A 698 -18.38 -9.73 20.28
CA VAL A 698 -18.56 -8.98 21.54
C VAL A 698 -17.82 -7.66 21.55
N GLN A 699 -16.70 -7.57 20.83
CA GLN A 699 -15.89 -6.38 20.57
C GLN A 699 -15.18 -6.57 19.21
N LEU A 700 -14.89 -5.46 18.53
CA LEU A 700 -14.13 -5.41 17.29
C LEU A 700 -13.29 -4.13 17.24
N GLU A 701 -12.29 -4.09 16.35
CA GLU A 701 -11.46 -2.91 16.11
C GLU A 701 -11.07 -2.80 14.62
N ALA A 702 -11.03 -1.58 14.11
CA ALA A 702 -10.82 -1.25 12.71
C ALA A 702 -9.67 -0.25 12.53
N GLY A 703 -8.55 -0.74 11.99
CA GLY A 703 -7.33 0.02 11.74
C GLY A 703 -7.11 0.39 10.25
N PRO A 704 -5.90 0.88 9.92
CA PRO A 704 -5.53 1.29 8.56
C PRO A 704 -5.43 0.10 7.58
N ASP A 705 -5.33 0.38 6.28
CA ASP A 705 -5.29 -0.58 5.18
C ASP A 705 -6.53 -1.50 5.12
N GLY A 706 -7.65 -1.07 5.70
CA GLY A 706 -8.86 -1.88 5.87
C GLY A 706 -8.71 -3.05 6.85
N LYS A 707 -7.74 -3.03 7.77
CA LYS A 707 -7.54 -4.08 8.78
C LYS A 707 -8.70 -4.05 9.80
N VAL A 708 -9.58 -5.05 9.80
CA VAL A 708 -10.65 -5.19 10.82
C VAL A 708 -10.57 -6.55 11.51
N TRP A 709 -10.63 -6.55 12.84
CA TRP A 709 -10.52 -7.74 13.71
C TRP A 709 -11.59 -7.70 14.80
N GLY A 710 -11.89 -8.84 15.43
CA GLY A 710 -12.80 -8.88 16.57
C GLY A 710 -12.88 -10.23 17.24
N VAL A 711 -13.46 -10.26 18.43
CA VAL A 711 -13.64 -11.46 19.27
C VAL A 711 -15.12 -11.78 19.46
N ASN A 712 -15.49 -13.06 19.53
CA ASN A 712 -16.88 -13.49 19.74
C ASN A 712 -17.18 -13.84 21.21
N SER A 713 -18.44 -14.20 21.52
CA SER A 713 -18.90 -14.57 22.87
C SER A 713 -18.32 -15.88 23.41
N LYS A 714 -17.56 -16.62 22.60
CA LYS A 714 -16.77 -17.80 23.00
C LYS A 714 -15.29 -17.45 23.22
N ASN A 715 -14.93 -16.17 23.14
CA ASN A 715 -13.56 -15.65 23.18
C ASN A 715 -12.69 -16.13 22.01
N GLU A 716 -13.32 -16.49 20.88
CA GLU A 716 -12.64 -16.88 19.65
C GLU A 716 -12.34 -15.63 18.80
N LEU A 717 -11.12 -15.56 18.25
CA LEU A 717 -10.65 -14.42 17.46
C LEU A 717 -10.97 -14.57 15.97
N TYR A 718 -11.35 -13.45 15.33
CA TYR A 718 -11.67 -13.36 13.91
C TYR A 718 -11.02 -12.14 13.25
N ARG A 719 -10.78 -12.26 11.94
CA ARG A 719 -10.35 -11.18 11.05
C ARG A 719 -11.34 -11.02 9.90
N ARG A 720 -11.71 -9.79 9.54
CA ARG A 720 -12.50 -9.51 8.32
C ARG A 720 -11.58 -9.60 7.10
N SER A 721 -12.05 -10.27 6.05
CA SER A 721 -11.38 -10.42 4.76
C SER A 721 -11.99 -9.51 3.71
N GLY A 722 -11.19 -9.08 2.73
CA GLY A 722 -11.68 -8.39 1.53
C GLY A 722 -12.11 -6.93 1.69
N VAL A 723 -11.88 -6.31 2.86
CA VAL A 723 -12.13 -4.87 3.09
C VAL A 723 -11.24 -4.02 2.18
N SER A 724 -11.82 -3.01 1.52
CA SER A 724 -11.10 -2.05 0.66
C SER A 724 -11.92 -0.78 0.44
N THR A 725 -11.34 0.23 -0.20
CA THR A 725 -12.06 1.42 -0.69
C THR A 725 -13.23 1.09 -1.63
N THR A 726 -13.18 -0.05 -2.32
CA THR A 726 -14.25 -0.52 -3.23
C THR A 726 -15.23 -1.51 -2.57
N ILE A 727 -14.87 -2.13 -1.44
CA ILE A 727 -15.74 -2.99 -0.64
C ILE A 727 -15.52 -2.65 0.86
N PRO A 728 -16.07 -1.54 1.37
CA PRO A 728 -15.78 -1.07 2.74
C PRO A 728 -16.17 -2.04 3.85
N MET A 729 -17.20 -2.87 3.63
CA MET A 729 -17.65 -3.92 4.56
C MET A 729 -16.85 -5.23 4.45
N GLY A 730 -15.93 -5.34 3.47
CA GLY A 730 -15.30 -6.61 3.12
C GLY A 730 -16.29 -7.73 2.78
N THR A 731 -15.81 -8.97 2.80
CA THR A 731 -16.55 -10.14 2.28
C THR A 731 -16.90 -11.18 3.34
N SER A 732 -15.99 -11.52 4.27
CA SER A 732 -16.23 -12.60 5.24
C SER A 732 -15.37 -12.47 6.50
N TRP A 733 -15.78 -13.16 7.57
CA TRP A 733 -14.92 -13.38 8.75
C TRP A 733 -14.14 -14.68 8.61
N MET A 734 -12.86 -14.64 8.99
CA MET A 734 -11.99 -15.80 9.07
C MET A 734 -11.53 -15.99 10.51
N LYS A 735 -11.75 -17.19 11.07
CA LYS A 735 -11.28 -17.53 12.42
C LYS A 735 -9.75 -17.60 12.45
N VAL A 736 -9.17 -17.09 13.54
CA VAL A 736 -7.73 -17.02 13.77
C VAL A 736 -7.37 -17.86 15.00
N GLY A 737 -6.26 -18.57 14.94
CA GLY A 737 -5.73 -19.37 16.06
C GLY A 737 -5.07 -18.51 17.14
N GLY A 738 -5.39 -18.79 18.39
CA GLY A 738 -4.81 -18.15 19.58
C GLY A 738 -5.45 -18.65 20.87
N PRO A 739 -4.97 -18.17 22.04
CA PRO A 739 -5.67 -18.24 23.31
C PRO A 739 -7.11 -17.68 23.27
N PRO A 740 -7.96 -18.00 24.26
CA PRO A 740 -9.27 -17.35 24.43
C PRO A 740 -9.08 -15.86 24.75
N PHE A 741 -9.47 -14.99 23.81
CA PHE A 741 -9.32 -13.52 23.93
C PHE A 741 -10.68 -12.82 24.11
N LYS A 742 -10.72 -11.88 25.08
CA LYS A 742 -11.89 -11.04 25.35
C LYS A 742 -11.81 -9.64 24.74
N PHE A 743 -10.66 -9.29 24.15
CA PHE A 743 -10.40 -8.01 23.51
C PHE A 743 -9.34 -8.17 22.39
N VAL A 744 -9.45 -7.39 21.31
CA VAL A 744 -8.42 -7.22 20.28
C VAL A 744 -8.35 -5.77 19.78
N THR A 745 -7.17 -5.23 19.51
CA THR A 745 -6.96 -3.97 18.79
C THR A 745 -5.96 -4.17 17.64
N VAL A 746 -6.09 -3.39 16.57
CA VAL A 746 -5.29 -3.49 15.36
C VAL A 746 -4.96 -2.10 14.81
N GLY A 747 -3.71 -1.89 14.41
CA GLY A 747 -3.24 -0.60 13.92
C GLY A 747 -2.24 -0.69 12.78
N LYS A 748 -1.35 0.31 12.72
CA LYS A 748 -0.31 0.36 11.69
C LYS A 748 0.81 -0.64 11.99
N ASP A 749 0.56 -1.86 11.51
CA ASP A 749 1.43 -3.04 11.62
C ASP A 749 1.62 -3.55 13.06
N GLN A 750 0.67 -3.15 13.92
CA GLN A 750 0.49 -3.59 15.29
C GLN A 750 -0.82 -4.38 15.43
N LEU A 751 -0.81 -5.40 16.29
CA LEU A 751 -1.95 -6.23 16.66
C LEU A 751 -1.76 -6.67 18.11
N TYR A 752 -2.73 -6.39 18.97
CA TYR A 752 -2.71 -6.81 20.37
C TYR A 752 -4.06 -7.42 20.77
N SER A 753 -4.04 -8.37 21.69
CA SER A 753 -5.24 -8.99 22.28
C SER A 753 -5.10 -9.13 23.79
N ILE A 754 -6.22 -9.23 24.51
CA ILE A 754 -6.21 -9.49 25.97
C ILE A 754 -6.97 -10.79 26.25
N ASP A 755 -6.36 -11.67 27.05
CA ASP A 755 -6.99 -12.93 27.46
C ASP A 755 -7.96 -12.76 28.65
N LEU A 756 -8.60 -13.87 29.04
CA LEU A 756 -9.50 -13.90 30.19
C LEU A 756 -8.80 -13.43 31.49
N GLY A 757 -7.53 -13.78 31.69
CA GLY A 757 -6.71 -13.44 32.85
C GLY A 757 -6.13 -12.02 32.88
N ASN A 758 -6.53 -11.13 31.96
CA ASN A 758 -5.98 -9.78 31.76
C ASN A 758 -4.57 -9.74 31.15
N THR A 759 -4.00 -10.87 30.71
CA THR A 759 -2.69 -10.89 30.06
C THR A 759 -2.81 -10.27 28.68
N VAL A 760 -2.04 -9.21 28.41
CA VAL A 760 -1.93 -8.63 27.07
C VAL A 760 -0.99 -9.47 26.23
N PHE A 761 -1.35 -9.74 24.99
CA PHE A 761 -0.50 -10.41 24.00
C PHE A 761 -0.30 -9.53 22.77
N SER A 762 0.94 -9.36 22.34
CA SER A 762 1.30 -8.83 21.02
C SER A 762 1.28 -9.96 19.98
N GLY A 763 0.71 -9.71 18.79
CA GLY A 763 0.45 -10.72 17.78
C GLY A 763 1.18 -10.50 16.45
N THR A 764 2.08 -11.41 16.08
CA THR A 764 2.74 -11.41 14.76
C THR A 764 2.07 -12.39 13.81
N LEU A 765 1.53 -11.90 12.69
CA LEU A 765 0.95 -12.72 11.61
C LEU A 765 2.00 -13.64 10.96
N ARG A 766 1.74 -14.95 10.91
CA ARG A 766 2.54 -15.92 10.15
C ARG A 766 1.66 -16.69 9.15
N ARG A 767 2.23 -17.06 8.00
CA ARG A 767 1.65 -18.10 7.13
C ARG A 767 2.10 -19.46 7.62
N VAL A 768 1.14 -20.34 7.91
CA VAL A 768 1.39 -21.76 8.16
C VAL A 768 0.97 -22.54 6.91
N GLY A 769 1.85 -23.42 6.42
CA GLY A 769 1.53 -24.34 5.33
C GLY A 769 0.82 -25.60 5.85
N ALA A 770 -0.13 -26.13 5.07
CA ALA A 770 -0.71 -27.43 5.36
C ALA A 770 0.36 -28.52 5.20
N GLY A 771 0.56 -29.36 6.24
CA GLY A 771 1.49 -30.50 6.15
C GLY A 771 2.09 -30.98 7.48
N GLN A 772 2.15 -30.17 8.53
CA GLN A 772 2.63 -30.62 9.85
C GLN A 772 1.52 -31.25 10.68
N LYS A 773 1.78 -32.47 11.16
CA LYS A 773 0.92 -33.23 12.07
C LYS A 773 1.31 -32.93 13.51
N LEU A 774 0.35 -32.53 14.35
CA LEU A 774 0.59 -32.27 15.78
C LEU A 774 0.85 -33.59 16.55
N PRO A 775 1.58 -33.54 17.68
CA PRO A 775 1.64 -34.67 18.62
C PRO A 775 0.24 -35.02 19.15
N VAL A 776 -0.08 -36.31 19.21
CA VAL A 776 -1.34 -36.78 19.79
C VAL A 776 -1.19 -36.91 21.30
N VAL A 777 -1.90 -36.07 22.05
CA VAL A 777 -2.20 -36.32 23.48
C VAL A 777 -3.59 -36.95 23.53
N GLY A 778 -3.70 -38.14 24.10
CA GLY A 778 -4.91 -38.97 24.06
C GLY A 778 -5.83 -38.85 25.28
N GLY A 779 -7.03 -39.42 25.15
CA GLY A 779 -8.06 -39.61 26.17
C GLY A 779 -9.37 -40.07 25.51
N PRO A 780 -10.45 -40.38 26.26
CA PRO A 780 -10.62 -40.38 27.72
C PRO A 780 -11.00 -41.78 28.30
N GLY A 781 -11.10 -41.91 29.63
CA GLY A 781 -11.59 -43.14 30.29
C GLY A 781 -11.83 -43.00 31.80
N SER A 782 -12.94 -43.55 32.29
CA SER A 782 -13.59 -43.38 33.61
C SER A 782 -12.86 -43.88 34.87
N LEU A 783 -13.27 -43.28 36.02
CA LEU A 783 -13.05 -43.59 37.45
C LEU A 783 -13.41 -45.06 37.86
N PRO A 784 -13.10 -45.60 39.08
CA PRO A 784 -12.99 -44.95 40.41
C PRO A 784 -11.80 -45.47 41.32
N PRO A 785 -11.78 -45.31 42.68
CA PRO A 785 -10.54 -45.29 43.51
C PRO A 785 -10.44 -46.52 44.48
N PRO A 786 -9.84 -46.51 45.72
CA PRO A 786 -8.93 -45.57 46.42
C PRO A 786 -7.70 -46.23 47.12
N LYS A 787 -6.83 -45.43 47.79
CA LYS A 787 -6.52 -45.54 49.24
C LYS A 787 -5.46 -44.53 49.78
N LEU A 788 -5.86 -43.83 50.84
CA LEU A 788 -5.12 -43.48 52.08
C LEU A 788 -3.74 -42.76 52.03
N GLN A 789 -3.75 -41.50 52.48
CA GLN A 789 -2.73 -40.91 53.38
C GLN A 789 -2.78 -41.62 54.77
N PRO A 790 -1.75 -41.56 55.67
CA PRO A 790 -1.17 -40.34 56.28
C PRO A 790 0.33 -40.15 55.94
N ALA A 791 0.96 -38.98 55.87
CA ALA A 791 0.82 -37.66 56.54
C ALA A 791 1.69 -37.49 57.81
N ILE A 792 2.71 -36.62 57.71
CA ILE A 792 3.38 -35.92 58.83
C ILE A 792 3.66 -34.48 58.37
N THR A 793 3.33 -33.50 59.22
CA THR A 793 3.76 -32.09 59.16
C THR A 793 4.49 -31.77 60.47
N PRO A 794 5.47 -30.83 60.51
CA PRO A 794 5.08 -29.43 60.75
C PRO A 794 6.00 -28.31 60.18
N VAL A 795 5.37 -27.16 59.89
CA VAL A 795 5.75 -25.77 60.22
C VAL A 795 7.24 -25.33 60.20
N GLY A 796 7.53 -24.28 59.42
CA GLY A 796 8.67 -23.38 59.68
C GLY A 796 9.27 -22.73 58.41
N GLY A 797 9.39 -21.40 58.40
CA GLY A 797 10.24 -20.63 57.46
C GLY A 797 11.25 -19.77 58.24
N PRO A 798 11.90 -18.75 57.63
CA PRO A 798 11.87 -18.33 56.23
C PRO A 798 13.28 -18.34 55.56
N GLY A 799 13.35 -18.31 54.22
CA GLY A 799 14.60 -18.01 53.52
C GLY A 799 14.68 -18.51 52.07
N SER A 800 15.39 -17.74 51.24
CA SER A 800 15.99 -18.10 49.93
C SER A 800 15.35 -19.25 49.14
N LEU A 801 14.55 -18.90 48.11
CA LEU A 801 14.42 -19.78 46.94
C LEU A 801 15.79 -19.85 46.22
N PRO A 802 16.23 -21.04 45.77
CA PRO A 802 17.51 -21.20 45.08
C PRO A 802 17.47 -20.58 43.67
N PRO A 803 18.63 -20.21 43.10
CA PRO A 803 18.69 -19.69 41.73
C PRO A 803 18.21 -20.75 40.73
N THR A 804 17.11 -20.45 40.03
CA THR A 804 16.62 -21.31 38.95
C THR A 804 17.64 -21.33 37.83
N LEU A 805 18.25 -22.51 37.60
CA LEU A 805 19.24 -22.69 36.55
C LEU A 805 18.64 -22.28 35.19
N PRO A 806 19.30 -21.39 34.42
CA PRO A 806 18.75 -20.90 33.17
C PRO A 806 18.61 -22.04 32.16
N VAL A 807 17.46 -22.11 31.49
CA VAL A 807 17.19 -23.11 30.44
C VAL A 807 18.31 -23.04 29.38
N PRO A 808 18.96 -24.17 29.02
CA PRO A 808 20.06 -24.16 28.07
C PRO A 808 19.68 -23.53 26.72
N LYS A 809 20.50 -22.60 26.23
CA LYS A 809 20.37 -22.00 24.90
C LYS A 809 20.60 -23.06 23.81
N THR A 810 19.53 -23.60 23.24
CA THR A 810 19.59 -24.60 22.17
C THR A 810 19.89 -23.96 20.82
N TRP A 811 21.12 -24.21 20.33
CA TRP A 811 21.53 -23.92 18.96
C TRP A 811 21.07 -25.06 18.04
N ASN A 812 20.45 -24.71 16.91
CA ASN A 812 19.89 -25.65 15.95
C ASN A 812 20.72 -25.61 14.65
N THR A 813 21.10 -26.77 14.12
CA THR A 813 21.79 -26.84 12.83
C THR A 813 20.81 -26.57 11.69
N ILE A 814 21.10 -25.58 10.85
CA ILE A 814 20.38 -25.34 9.60
C ILE A 814 20.95 -26.30 8.54
N PRO A 815 20.13 -27.15 7.89
CA PRO A 815 20.63 -28.08 6.88
C PRO A 815 21.17 -27.32 5.66
N LEU A 816 22.30 -27.80 5.12
CA LEU A 816 22.82 -27.39 3.82
C LEU A 816 22.39 -28.41 2.76
N ASP A 817 22.15 -27.93 1.54
CA ASP A 817 22.02 -28.81 0.37
C ASP A 817 23.41 -29.38 0.03
N PRO A 818 23.58 -30.68 -0.28
CA PRO A 818 24.88 -31.29 -0.59
C PRO A 818 25.65 -30.64 -1.76
N SER A 819 24.99 -29.84 -2.60
CA SER A 819 25.65 -29.03 -3.65
C SER A 819 26.32 -27.75 -3.14
N ILE A 820 26.13 -27.39 -1.86
CA ILE A 820 26.72 -26.21 -1.21
C ILE A 820 27.94 -26.66 -0.39
N GLU A 821 29.13 -26.57 -0.99
CA GLU A 821 30.38 -27.07 -0.38
C GLU A 821 30.67 -26.54 1.02
N LYS A 822 30.57 -25.21 1.19
CA LYS A 822 30.97 -24.52 2.43
C LYS A 822 30.41 -23.10 2.46
N MET A 823 29.59 -22.74 3.46
CA MET A 823 29.27 -21.33 3.70
C MET A 823 30.46 -20.60 4.32
N VAL A 824 30.66 -19.33 3.97
CA VAL A 824 31.77 -18.50 4.48
C VAL A 824 31.34 -17.13 5.00
N GLN A 825 30.20 -16.62 4.54
CA GLN A 825 29.58 -15.39 5.08
C GLN A 825 28.06 -15.56 5.09
N ILE A 826 27.39 -15.06 6.12
CA ILE A 826 25.94 -15.07 6.28
C ILE A 826 25.52 -13.76 6.95
N ASP A 827 24.44 -13.15 6.48
CA ASP A 827 23.77 -12.08 7.18
C ASP A 827 22.25 -12.26 7.16
N SER A 828 21.63 -11.97 8.30
CA SER A 828 20.19 -11.88 8.49
C SER A 828 19.71 -10.43 8.58
N GLY A 829 20.60 -9.54 9.04
CA GLY A 829 20.37 -8.14 9.34
C GLY A 829 19.07 -7.90 10.10
N ILE A 830 18.54 -6.70 9.95
CA ILE A 830 17.29 -6.29 10.61
C ILE A 830 16.03 -6.76 9.88
N THR A 831 16.10 -7.86 9.13
CA THR A 831 14.97 -8.40 8.34
C THR A 831 14.63 -9.84 8.73
N ASN A 832 13.67 -10.45 8.03
CA ASN A 832 13.34 -11.87 8.14
C ASN A 832 13.94 -12.70 6.98
N ALA A 833 14.78 -12.11 6.13
CA ALA A 833 15.40 -12.78 4.99
C ALA A 833 16.89 -12.98 5.25
N VAL A 834 17.34 -14.24 5.36
CA VAL A 834 18.73 -14.57 5.65
C VAL A 834 19.47 -14.91 4.36
N TRP A 835 20.61 -14.26 4.13
CA TRP A 835 21.43 -14.34 2.92
C TRP A 835 22.81 -14.90 3.26
N ALA A 836 23.36 -15.73 2.39
CA ALA A 836 24.68 -16.32 2.59
C ALA A 836 25.51 -16.34 1.30
N ILE A 837 26.83 -16.45 1.48
CA ILE A 837 27.82 -16.65 0.42
C ILE A 837 28.61 -17.92 0.75
N ASN A 838 28.81 -18.77 -0.26
CA ASN A 838 29.67 -19.94 -0.16
C ASN A 838 31.13 -19.64 -0.58
N ILE A 839 32.04 -20.59 -0.38
CA ILE A 839 33.47 -20.48 -0.70
C ILE A 839 33.79 -20.20 -2.19
N ARG A 840 32.81 -20.27 -3.09
CA ARG A 840 32.92 -19.92 -4.52
C ARG A 840 32.30 -18.55 -4.86
N ASP A 841 32.15 -17.67 -3.88
CA ASP A 841 31.41 -16.39 -3.93
C ASP A 841 29.91 -16.53 -4.28
N ALA A 842 29.36 -17.74 -4.39
CA ALA A 842 27.99 -17.94 -4.87
C ALA A 842 26.97 -17.57 -3.78
N VAL A 843 26.00 -16.72 -4.14
CA VAL A 843 24.98 -16.22 -3.20
C VAL A 843 23.81 -17.19 -3.06
N TYR A 844 23.33 -17.35 -1.83
CA TYR A 844 22.12 -18.09 -1.49
C TYR A 844 21.23 -17.24 -0.57
N MET A 845 19.92 -17.52 -0.60
CA MET A 845 18.97 -17.00 0.39
C MET A 845 18.30 -18.19 1.10
N LEU A 846 18.33 -18.20 2.43
CA LEU A 846 17.61 -19.19 3.23
C LEU A 846 16.13 -18.80 3.31
N LYS A 847 15.29 -19.64 2.73
CA LYS A 847 13.84 -19.56 2.83
C LYS A 847 13.33 -20.58 3.87
N ASP A 848 12.31 -20.16 4.62
CA ASP A 848 11.55 -20.96 5.58
C ASP A 848 12.42 -21.73 6.62
N PHE A 849 13.63 -21.20 6.90
CA PHE A 849 14.70 -21.76 7.76
C PHE A 849 15.16 -23.20 7.43
N ASN A 850 14.76 -23.75 6.29
CA ASN A 850 15.09 -25.13 5.89
C ASN A 850 15.52 -25.29 4.42
N LYS A 851 15.43 -24.23 3.60
CA LYS A 851 15.73 -24.32 2.16
C LYS A 851 16.59 -23.17 1.66
N TRP A 852 17.81 -23.49 1.26
CA TRP A 852 18.66 -22.56 0.51
C TRP A 852 18.17 -22.45 -0.93
N ILE A 853 17.99 -21.21 -1.39
CA ILE A 853 17.70 -20.86 -2.78
C ILE A 853 18.97 -20.27 -3.37
N TYR A 854 19.56 -20.93 -4.36
CA TYR A 854 20.68 -20.35 -5.11
C TYR A 854 20.20 -19.10 -5.87
N VAL A 855 21.00 -18.04 -5.77
CA VAL A 855 20.76 -16.76 -6.40
C VAL A 855 21.84 -16.56 -7.47
N PRO A 856 21.49 -16.42 -8.76
CA PRO A 856 22.47 -16.41 -9.86
C PRO A 856 23.29 -15.11 -9.90
N THR A 857 24.27 -15.01 -9.01
CA THR A 857 25.22 -13.91 -8.84
C THR A 857 26.38 -14.39 -7.96
N ASN A 858 27.56 -13.78 -8.12
CA ASN A 858 28.71 -13.99 -7.25
C ASN A 858 29.06 -12.68 -6.55
N GLN A 859 29.29 -12.73 -5.24
CA GLN A 859 29.59 -11.60 -4.37
C GLN A 859 30.61 -12.02 -3.30
N LYS A 860 31.48 -11.10 -2.88
CA LYS A 860 32.43 -11.28 -1.77
C LYS A 860 31.80 -11.05 -0.39
N TYR A 861 30.74 -10.24 -0.32
CA TYR A 861 30.05 -9.89 0.92
C TYR A 861 28.58 -9.55 0.64
N ILE A 862 27.66 -9.89 1.55
CA ILE A 862 26.24 -9.55 1.49
C ILE A 862 25.69 -9.16 2.88
N THR A 863 24.77 -8.18 2.92
CA THR A 863 24.08 -7.65 4.11
C THR A 863 22.62 -7.34 3.78
N ALA A 864 21.70 -7.48 4.73
CA ALA A 864 20.25 -7.46 4.54
C ALA A 864 19.54 -6.46 5.48
N GLY A 865 19.51 -5.18 5.08
CA GLY A 865 18.90 -4.10 5.86
C GLY A 865 17.50 -3.67 5.41
N GLU A 866 16.91 -2.71 6.14
CA GLU A 866 15.59 -2.14 5.86
C GLU A 866 15.47 -1.50 4.47
N SER A 867 16.58 -0.97 3.93
CA SER A 867 16.64 -0.38 2.59
C SER A 867 16.94 -1.40 1.49
N GLY A 868 16.92 -2.69 1.80
CA GLY A 868 17.19 -3.79 0.86
C GLY A 868 18.53 -4.48 1.10
N VAL A 869 18.87 -5.39 0.19
CA VAL A 869 20.05 -6.26 0.34
C VAL A 869 21.22 -5.64 -0.40
N TRP A 870 22.31 -5.35 0.30
CA TRP A 870 23.52 -4.77 -0.27
C TRP A 870 24.61 -5.83 -0.39
N ALA A 871 25.52 -5.66 -1.34
CA ALA A 871 26.63 -6.55 -1.56
C ALA A 871 27.90 -5.84 -2.04
N VAL A 872 29.04 -6.48 -1.80
CA VAL A 872 30.33 -6.19 -2.43
C VAL A 872 30.61 -7.28 -3.45
N GLY A 873 30.70 -6.92 -4.72
CA GLY A 873 31.02 -7.87 -5.78
C GLY A 873 32.52 -8.09 -5.98
N ASN A 874 32.89 -9.08 -6.80
CA ASN A 874 34.27 -9.59 -6.90
C ASN A 874 35.34 -8.57 -7.33
N LYS A 875 34.97 -7.41 -7.90
CA LYS A 875 35.87 -6.30 -8.25
C LYS A 875 35.76 -5.11 -7.27
N ASP A 876 35.33 -5.42 -6.05
CA ASP A 876 35.10 -4.54 -4.91
C ASP A 876 34.00 -3.49 -5.14
N GLN A 877 33.13 -3.71 -6.13
CA GLN A 877 32.05 -2.79 -6.48
C GLN A 877 30.83 -2.97 -5.57
N VAL A 878 30.26 -1.86 -5.08
CA VAL A 878 29.04 -1.89 -4.26
C VAL A 878 27.81 -2.13 -5.14
N GLN A 879 26.90 -2.99 -4.68
CA GLN A 879 25.64 -3.30 -5.34
C GLN A 879 24.48 -3.31 -4.33
N LEU A 880 23.28 -2.96 -4.78
CA LEU A 880 22.03 -2.96 -4.01
C LEU A 880 20.97 -3.78 -4.75
N ARG A 881 20.15 -4.54 -4.02
CA ARG A 881 19.05 -5.37 -4.54
C ARG A 881 17.72 -4.91 -3.98
N LEU A 882 16.75 -4.69 -4.88
CA LEU A 882 15.42 -4.15 -4.54
C LEU A 882 14.28 -5.01 -5.09
N GLY A 883 13.12 -4.90 -4.45
CA GLY A 883 11.89 -5.58 -4.86
C GLY A 883 11.87 -7.09 -4.57
N ILE A 884 12.65 -7.53 -3.58
CA ILE A 884 12.56 -8.86 -2.96
C ILE A 884 11.18 -9.01 -2.30
N SER A 885 10.55 -10.17 -2.45
CA SER A 885 9.25 -10.49 -1.83
C SER A 885 9.01 -12.00 -1.81
N ASP A 886 8.01 -12.49 -1.07
CA ASP A 886 7.66 -13.93 -1.01
C ASP A 886 7.37 -14.56 -2.39
N LYS A 887 6.90 -13.73 -3.35
CA LYS A 887 6.58 -14.09 -4.74
C LYS A 887 7.78 -13.96 -5.70
N LEU A 888 8.86 -13.31 -5.26
CA LEU A 888 10.08 -13.04 -6.01
C LEU A 888 11.27 -12.89 -5.01
N PRO A 889 11.69 -13.99 -4.35
CA PRO A 889 12.75 -13.95 -3.33
C PRO A 889 14.10 -13.48 -3.90
N GLU A 890 14.34 -13.69 -5.19
CA GLU A 890 15.48 -13.17 -5.94
C GLU A 890 15.38 -11.66 -6.26
N GLY A 891 14.28 -10.99 -5.92
CA GLY A 891 14.08 -9.57 -6.23
C GLY A 891 14.12 -9.21 -7.71
N LYS A 892 14.15 -7.91 -8.02
CA LYS A 892 13.96 -7.41 -9.39
C LYS A 892 15.26 -7.33 -10.21
N GLN A 893 16.33 -6.84 -9.62
CA GLN A 893 17.70 -6.80 -10.19
C GLN A 893 18.70 -6.32 -9.13
N TRP A 894 19.99 -6.53 -9.39
CA TRP A 894 21.07 -5.76 -8.74
C TRP A 894 21.24 -4.40 -9.44
N TYR A 895 21.37 -3.35 -8.64
CA TYR A 895 21.74 -2.00 -9.05
C TYR A 895 23.20 -1.78 -8.63
N GLN A 896 24.09 -1.48 -9.58
CA GLN A 896 25.44 -1.07 -9.21
C GLN A 896 25.41 0.35 -8.63
N ILE A 897 26.13 0.54 -7.54
CA ILE A 897 26.25 1.79 -6.79
C ILE A 897 27.68 2.32 -6.94
N SER A 898 27.86 3.64 -6.83
CA SER A 898 29.17 4.28 -6.83
C SER A 898 29.99 3.88 -5.59
N GLY A 899 31.33 4.00 -5.68
CA GLY A 899 32.26 3.64 -4.60
C GLY A 899 32.79 2.20 -4.69
N LYS A 900 33.81 1.90 -3.89
CA LYS A 900 34.42 0.57 -3.75
C LYS A 900 34.63 0.21 -2.29
N MET A 901 34.33 -1.02 -1.92
CA MET A 901 34.38 -1.51 -0.55
C MET A 901 34.93 -2.92 -0.47
N LYS A 902 35.53 -3.27 0.68
CA LYS A 902 35.90 -4.64 1.07
C LYS A 902 34.79 -5.31 1.87
N GLN A 903 34.04 -4.51 2.63
CA GLN A 903 32.90 -4.93 3.43
C GLN A 903 31.87 -3.79 3.47
N ILE A 904 30.59 -4.13 3.57
CA ILE A 904 29.48 -3.20 3.75
C ILE A 904 28.46 -3.84 4.71
N ASP A 905 27.86 -3.06 5.58
CA ASP A 905 26.75 -3.49 6.45
C ASP A 905 25.61 -2.46 6.51
N SER A 906 24.37 -2.93 6.72
CA SER A 906 23.12 -2.18 6.56
C SER A 906 22.21 -2.27 7.79
N GLY A 907 22.35 -1.27 8.66
CA GLY A 907 21.55 -1.07 9.86
C GLY A 907 20.17 -0.43 9.65
N PRO A 908 19.49 -0.10 10.76
CA PRO A 908 18.15 0.49 10.74
C PRO A 908 18.18 1.97 10.38
N LEU A 909 16.99 2.53 10.11
CA LEU A 909 16.78 3.96 9.84
C LEU A 909 17.56 4.50 8.62
N GLY A 910 18.09 3.63 7.76
CA GLY A 910 18.92 3.99 6.60
C GLY A 910 20.42 4.13 6.89
N ILE A 911 20.89 3.70 8.07
CA ILE A 911 22.34 3.65 8.36
C ILE A 911 22.96 2.52 7.55
N LEU A 912 23.84 2.87 6.61
CA LEU A 912 24.61 1.93 5.79
C LEU A 912 26.07 2.39 5.77
N CYS A 913 26.99 1.54 6.20
CA CYS A 913 28.41 1.89 6.27
C CYS A 913 29.29 0.72 5.80
N GLY A 914 30.50 1.03 5.34
CA GLY A 914 31.43 0.01 4.87
C GLY A 914 32.88 0.42 4.96
N ILE A 915 33.76 -0.57 4.83
CA ILE A 915 35.20 -0.40 4.83
C ILE A 915 35.67 -0.32 3.37
N THR A 916 36.34 0.78 3.01
CA THR A 916 36.84 1.00 1.64
C THR A 916 38.04 0.11 1.32
N VAL A 917 38.43 0.01 0.06
CA VAL A 917 39.63 -0.77 -0.32
C VAL A 917 40.92 -0.20 0.29
N GLU A 918 40.95 1.10 0.57
CA GLU A 918 42.00 1.85 1.26
C GLU A 918 41.98 1.72 2.79
N GLN A 919 41.07 0.90 3.36
CA GLN A 919 40.85 0.77 4.81
C GLN A 919 40.36 2.07 5.49
N LYS A 920 39.52 2.86 4.81
CA LYS A 920 38.73 3.93 5.43
C LYS A 920 37.32 3.43 5.78
N ILE A 921 36.56 4.20 6.55
CA ILE A 921 35.15 3.95 6.83
C ILE A 921 34.32 4.99 6.07
N ASP A 922 33.48 4.54 5.15
CA ASP A 922 32.53 5.38 4.43
C ASP A 922 31.10 5.00 4.84
N CYS A 923 30.31 5.98 5.27
CA CYS A 923 28.87 5.82 5.50
C CYS A 923 28.07 6.50 4.40
N ARG A 924 26.91 5.94 4.07
CA ARG A 924 26.05 6.42 2.99
C ARG A 924 25.09 7.48 3.49
N THR A 925 24.80 8.47 2.65
CA THR A 925 23.90 9.59 2.99
C THR A 925 22.57 9.46 2.25
N GLY A 926 21.47 9.85 2.88
CA GLY A 926 20.13 9.92 2.26
C GLY A 926 19.46 8.57 1.94
N VAL A 927 20.01 7.44 2.38
CA VAL A 927 19.37 6.12 2.24
C VAL A 927 18.09 6.09 3.10
N SER A 928 16.98 5.63 2.54
CA SER A 928 15.66 5.61 3.19
C SER A 928 14.73 4.56 2.56
N LEU A 929 13.55 4.32 3.14
CA LEU A 929 12.55 3.44 2.54
C LEU A 929 11.97 3.99 1.20
N ILE A 930 12.07 5.31 0.98
CA ILE A 930 11.54 5.98 -0.22
C ILE A 930 12.62 6.08 -1.31
N ASP A 931 13.83 6.51 -0.97
CA ASP A 931 15.02 6.27 -1.79
C ASP A 931 16.01 5.33 -1.09
N PRO A 932 15.92 4.02 -1.34
CA PRO A 932 16.85 3.04 -0.78
C PRO A 932 18.25 3.10 -1.41
N LYS A 933 18.49 3.92 -2.44
CA LYS A 933 19.85 4.08 -3.01
C LYS A 933 20.65 5.15 -2.29
N GLY A 934 20.03 6.22 -1.82
CA GLY A 934 20.70 7.35 -1.20
C GLY A 934 21.68 8.10 -2.12
N ASN A 935 22.13 9.25 -1.63
CA ASN A 935 22.70 10.33 -2.42
C ASN A 935 24.22 10.18 -2.67
N GLY A 936 24.97 9.67 -1.70
CA GLY A 936 26.43 9.59 -1.80
C GLY A 936 27.10 8.88 -0.63
N TRP A 937 28.44 8.93 -0.60
CA TRP A 937 29.28 8.46 0.49
C TRP A 937 29.85 9.64 1.28
N SER A 938 30.15 9.41 2.56
CA SER A 938 30.86 10.35 3.41
C SER A 938 31.80 9.59 4.33
N THR A 939 33.10 9.86 4.19
CA THR A 939 34.15 9.22 4.99
C THR A 939 34.08 9.69 6.45
N ILE A 940 33.98 8.76 7.38
CA ILE A 940 34.12 9.01 8.82
C ILE A 940 35.62 9.02 9.16
N PRO A 941 36.15 10.06 9.82
CA PRO A 941 37.50 10.04 10.39
C PRO A 941 37.66 8.89 11.39
N PHE A 942 38.61 7.99 11.13
CA PHE A 942 39.03 6.93 12.03
C PHE A 942 40.52 6.64 11.80
N GLU A 943 41.35 6.91 12.81
CA GLU A 943 42.82 6.83 12.67
C GLU A 943 43.38 5.40 12.69
N LYS A 944 42.60 4.46 13.22
CA LYS A 944 43.03 3.06 13.39
C LYS A 944 42.56 2.26 12.18
N LYS A 945 43.28 1.22 11.78
CA LYS A 945 42.92 0.40 10.61
C LYS A 945 41.69 -0.46 10.91
N PRO A 946 40.52 -0.22 10.27
CA PRO A 946 39.34 -1.06 10.43
C PRO A 946 39.54 -2.38 9.68
N LYS A 947 38.97 -3.46 10.22
CA LYS A 947 38.98 -4.80 9.63
C LYS A 947 37.57 -5.35 9.43
N HIS A 948 36.65 -5.02 10.34
CA HIS A 948 35.23 -5.35 10.23
C HIS A 948 34.37 -4.20 10.79
N ILE A 949 33.18 -3.98 10.21
CA ILE A 949 32.17 -2.99 10.63
C ILE A 949 30.77 -3.62 10.67
N SER A 950 29.93 -3.17 11.60
CA SER A 950 28.52 -3.55 11.74
C SER A 950 27.69 -2.32 12.11
N CYS A 951 26.43 -2.25 11.69
CA CYS A 951 25.55 -1.08 11.78
C CYS A 951 24.36 -1.33 12.73
N GLY A 952 24.63 -1.34 14.04
CA GLY A 952 23.61 -1.55 15.07
C GLY A 952 22.65 -0.39 15.32
N GLU A 953 21.56 -0.70 16.03
CA GLU A 953 20.44 0.20 16.38
C GLU A 953 20.86 1.52 17.05
N PHE A 954 21.95 1.52 17.81
CA PHE A 954 22.42 2.70 18.56
C PHE A 954 23.62 3.42 17.91
N GLY A 955 24.18 2.85 16.84
CA GLY A 955 25.40 3.30 16.18
C GLY A 955 26.25 2.13 15.65
N CYS A 956 27.24 2.45 14.82
CA CYS A 956 28.10 1.45 14.18
C CYS A 956 29.20 0.94 15.12
N TRP A 957 29.56 -0.32 14.96
CA TRP A 957 30.61 -1.01 15.71
C TRP A 957 31.74 -1.42 14.75
N VAL A 958 32.99 -1.35 15.21
CA VAL A 958 34.19 -1.65 14.39
C VAL A 958 35.18 -2.51 15.16
N VAL A 959 35.72 -3.52 14.47
CA VAL A 959 36.89 -4.29 14.90
C VAL A 959 38.10 -3.83 14.09
N THR A 960 39.21 -3.51 14.75
CA THR A 960 40.46 -3.14 14.07
C THR A 960 41.26 -4.33 13.55
N THR A 961 42.29 -4.08 12.73
CA THR A 961 43.29 -5.10 12.38
C THR A 961 44.08 -5.63 13.59
N SER A 962 44.09 -4.87 14.69
CA SER A 962 44.66 -5.26 15.99
C SER A 962 43.63 -5.91 16.94
N ASN A 963 42.47 -6.34 16.40
CA ASN A 963 41.38 -7.01 17.12
C ASN A 963 40.76 -6.21 18.28
N LYS A 964 41.00 -4.89 18.37
CA LYS A 964 40.34 -4.00 19.35
C LYS A 964 38.97 -3.58 18.84
N VAL A 965 38.00 -3.42 19.75
CA VAL A 965 36.62 -3.04 19.44
C VAL A 965 36.39 -1.55 19.70
N TYR A 966 35.64 -0.89 18.82
CA TYR A 966 35.23 0.51 18.92
C TYR A 966 33.76 0.68 18.55
N PHE A 967 33.10 1.69 19.12
CA PHE A 967 31.70 2.05 18.88
C PHE A 967 31.59 3.51 18.41
N ARG A 968 30.71 3.80 17.45
CA ARG A 968 30.43 5.13 16.90
C ARG A 968 29.15 5.71 17.52
N GLN A 969 29.29 6.78 18.29
CA GLN A 969 28.13 7.47 18.86
C GLN A 969 27.58 8.59 17.96
N GLY A 970 26.36 9.05 18.25
CA GLY A 970 25.72 10.22 17.61
C GLY A 970 25.11 9.98 16.22
N GLN A 971 25.07 8.74 15.72
CA GLN A 971 24.44 8.42 14.44
C GLN A 971 22.90 8.43 14.56
N THR A 972 22.23 9.05 13.59
CA THR A 972 20.77 9.05 13.40
C THR A 972 20.46 9.09 11.90
N GLN A 973 19.18 9.02 11.53
CA GLN A 973 18.74 9.16 10.14
C GLN A 973 19.14 10.50 9.49
N SER A 974 19.22 11.59 10.27
CA SER A 974 19.68 12.91 9.79
C SER A 974 21.19 13.14 9.99
N THR A 975 21.85 12.36 10.84
CA THR A 975 23.28 12.48 11.19
C THR A 975 24.04 11.17 10.96
N THR A 976 23.96 10.60 9.76
CA THR A 976 24.45 9.23 9.48
C THR A 976 25.95 9.01 9.72
N ILE A 977 26.75 10.07 9.81
CA ILE A 977 28.20 10.02 10.12
C ILE A 977 28.55 10.00 11.62
N GLY A 978 27.61 10.36 12.51
CA GLY A 978 27.83 10.41 13.96
C GLY A 978 28.87 11.43 14.43
N THR A 979 29.22 11.38 15.72
CA THR A 979 30.10 12.38 16.38
C THR A 979 31.51 11.84 16.67
N SER A 980 31.68 10.95 17.66
CA SER A 980 32.99 10.39 18.06
C SER A 980 33.02 8.87 18.14
N TRP A 981 34.24 8.32 18.23
CA TRP A 981 34.50 6.90 18.45
C TRP A 981 34.86 6.65 19.92
N LEU A 982 34.25 5.64 20.53
CA LEU A 982 34.53 5.18 21.89
C LEU A 982 35.25 3.82 21.83
N PRO A 983 36.34 3.59 22.58
CA PRO A 983 36.94 2.26 22.71
C PRO A 983 36.03 1.36 23.54
N VAL A 984 35.96 0.07 23.20
CA VAL A 984 35.19 -0.93 23.96
C VAL A 984 36.11 -2.05 24.43
N THR A 985 35.91 -2.50 25.67
CA THR A 985 36.69 -3.57 26.31
C THR A 985 36.55 -4.90 25.56
N GLY A 986 37.61 -5.73 25.57
CA GLY A 986 37.65 -7.03 24.90
C GLY A 986 38.47 -7.04 23.60
N LYS A 987 38.64 -8.23 23.02
CA LYS A 987 39.28 -8.44 21.71
C LYS A 987 38.50 -9.46 20.90
N LEU A 988 38.13 -9.12 19.66
CA LEU A 988 37.32 -9.96 18.78
C LEU A 988 37.93 -10.06 17.38
N THR A 989 37.59 -11.13 16.65
CA THR A 989 37.91 -11.27 15.23
C THR A 989 36.83 -10.62 14.36
N GLN A 990 35.55 -10.77 14.73
CA GLN A 990 34.37 -10.18 14.09
C GLN A 990 33.28 -9.92 15.16
N LEU A 991 32.31 -9.05 14.86
CA LEU A 991 31.12 -8.81 15.68
C LEU A 991 29.91 -8.52 14.78
N GLU A 992 28.70 -8.60 15.32
CA GLU A 992 27.48 -8.11 14.68
C GLU A 992 26.56 -7.46 15.73
N ALA A 993 25.91 -6.36 15.37
CA ALA A 993 25.02 -5.58 16.23
C ALA A 993 23.59 -5.53 15.64
N GLY A 994 22.65 -6.21 16.30
CA GLY A 994 21.32 -6.52 15.76
C GLY A 994 20.15 -5.78 16.43
N PRO A 995 18.90 -6.20 16.08
CA PRO A 995 17.67 -5.63 16.64
C PRO A 995 17.56 -5.83 18.15
N GLY A 996 16.97 -4.84 18.82
CA GLY A 996 16.98 -4.78 20.28
C GLY A 996 18.42 -4.70 20.77
N GLY A 997 19.25 -3.86 20.13
CA GLY A 997 20.59 -3.45 20.55
C GLY A 997 21.61 -4.54 20.93
N GLN A 998 21.31 -5.80 20.66
CA GLN A 998 22.14 -6.96 21.00
C GLN A 998 23.42 -6.95 20.17
N VAL A 999 24.58 -7.14 20.81
CA VAL A 999 25.86 -7.25 20.11
C VAL A 999 26.49 -8.60 20.43
N TRP A 1000 26.92 -9.30 19.40
CA TRP A 1000 27.54 -10.64 19.47
C TRP A 1000 28.85 -10.63 18.70
N GLY A 1001 29.75 -11.58 18.94
CA GLY A 1001 31.02 -11.62 18.22
C GLY A 1001 31.81 -12.91 18.34
N ILE A 1002 32.77 -13.06 17.42
CA ILE A 1002 33.70 -14.19 17.36
C ILE A 1002 35.01 -13.80 18.04
N THR A 1003 35.50 -14.64 18.95
CA THR A 1003 36.77 -14.43 19.67
C THR A 1003 37.99 -14.70 18.78
N LEU A 1004 39.21 -14.60 19.34
CA LEU A 1004 40.44 -15.03 18.66
C LEU A 1004 40.57 -16.57 18.58
N THR A 1005 39.81 -17.33 19.37
CA THR A 1005 39.76 -18.80 19.38
C THR A 1005 38.60 -19.38 18.56
N GLY A 1006 37.85 -18.54 17.85
CA GLY A 1006 36.64 -18.95 17.15
C GLY A 1006 35.45 -19.26 18.08
N GLY A 1007 35.50 -18.80 19.33
CA GLY A 1007 34.36 -18.87 20.26
C GLY A 1007 33.33 -17.78 19.97
N ILE A 1008 32.13 -17.92 20.53
CA ILE A 1008 31.06 -16.92 20.44
C ILE A 1008 30.90 -16.23 21.79
N GLN A 1009 30.86 -14.89 21.78
CA GLN A 1009 30.52 -14.05 22.93
C GLN A 1009 29.30 -13.17 22.64
N SER A 1010 28.52 -12.86 23.67
CA SER A 1010 27.47 -11.83 23.67
C SER A 1010 27.88 -10.64 24.56
N ARG A 1011 27.47 -9.42 24.20
CA ARG A 1011 27.73 -8.19 24.97
C ARG A 1011 26.58 -7.95 25.95
N VAL A 1012 26.91 -7.84 27.23
CA VAL A 1012 25.96 -7.61 28.33
C VAL A 1012 25.74 -6.12 28.53
N GLY A 1013 24.52 -5.73 28.93
CA GLY A 1013 24.19 -4.36 29.35
C GLY A 1013 24.19 -3.32 28.23
N VAL A 1014 24.25 -3.72 26.95
CA VAL A 1014 24.06 -2.79 25.83
C VAL A 1014 22.65 -2.20 25.94
N SER A 1015 22.57 -0.90 25.76
CA SER A 1015 21.42 -0.08 26.11
C SER A 1015 21.50 1.22 25.32
N ALA A 1016 20.40 1.87 25.00
CA ALA A 1016 20.50 3.19 24.38
C ALA A 1016 21.10 4.27 25.32
N SER A 1017 20.99 4.10 26.65
CA SER A 1017 21.68 4.92 27.66
C SER A 1017 23.11 4.44 27.96
N ASN A 1018 23.44 3.17 27.71
CA ASN A 1018 24.80 2.62 27.74
C ASN A 1018 25.10 1.87 26.41
N PRO A 1019 25.36 2.60 25.30
CA PRO A 1019 25.39 2.01 23.97
C PRO A 1019 26.64 1.16 23.69
N THR A 1020 27.62 1.16 24.60
CA THR A 1020 28.78 0.27 24.59
C THR A 1020 28.59 -1.02 25.39
N GLY A 1021 27.57 -1.10 26.26
CA GLY A 1021 27.39 -2.17 27.23
C GLY A 1021 28.55 -2.30 28.24
N THR A 1022 28.43 -3.24 29.17
CA THR A 1022 29.36 -3.40 30.30
C THR A 1022 30.47 -4.42 30.01
N SER A 1023 30.12 -5.66 29.70
CA SER A 1023 31.06 -6.78 29.59
C SER A 1023 30.73 -7.72 28.42
N TRP A 1024 31.64 -8.65 28.12
CA TRP A 1024 31.36 -9.80 27.26
C TRP A 1024 31.04 -11.02 28.12
N LYS A 1025 30.19 -11.90 27.59
CA LYS A 1025 29.82 -13.19 28.15
C LYS A 1025 30.07 -14.27 27.12
N ASP A 1026 30.70 -15.37 27.52
CA ASP A 1026 30.91 -16.54 26.66
C ASP A 1026 29.61 -17.34 26.43
N GLU A 1027 29.42 -17.78 25.19
CA GLU A 1027 28.21 -18.46 24.71
C GLU A 1027 28.55 -19.77 23.94
N LYS A 1028 29.71 -19.83 23.26
CA LYS A 1028 30.36 -21.06 22.75
C LYS A 1028 31.89 -20.92 22.86
N PRO A 1029 32.66 -21.98 23.20
CA PRO A 1029 34.10 -21.87 23.47
C PRO A 1029 34.99 -21.70 22.23
N SER A 1030 34.66 -22.38 21.13
CA SER A 1030 35.42 -22.40 19.88
C SER A 1030 34.56 -22.94 18.72
N GLY A 1031 35.13 -23.01 17.51
CA GLY A 1031 34.56 -23.73 16.37
C GLY A 1031 33.82 -22.88 15.31
N TYR A 1032 33.73 -21.56 15.48
CA TYR A 1032 33.01 -20.65 14.59
C TYR A 1032 33.95 -19.67 13.87
N SER A 1033 33.53 -19.22 12.68
CA SER A 1033 34.31 -18.36 11.79
C SER A 1033 33.61 -17.05 11.41
N HIS A 1034 32.28 -16.97 11.55
CA HIS A 1034 31.47 -15.79 11.21
C HIS A 1034 30.13 -15.82 11.97
N ILE A 1035 29.57 -14.66 12.30
CA ILE A 1035 28.30 -14.49 13.04
C ILE A 1035 27.46 -13.34 12.47
N THR A 1036 26.14 -13.47 12.55
CA THR A 1036 25.14 -12.41 12.31
C THR A 1036 24.02 -12.50 13.36
N ILE A 1037 23.30 -11.40 13.57
CA ILE A 1037 22.10 -11.35 14.41
C ILE A 1037 21.00 -10.54 13.72
N GLY A 1038 19.78 -11.06 13.75
CA GLY A 1038 18.63 -10.44 13.10
C GLY A 1038 17.29 -10.74 13.77
N LYS A 1039 16.18 -10.27 13.18
CA LYS A 1039 14.83 -10.33 13.77
C LYS A 1039 14.33 -11.77 14.03
N SER A 1040 15.02 -12.79 13.51
CA SER A 1040 14.71 -14.21 13.70
C SER A 1040 15.71 -14.99 14.57
N GLY A 1041 16.82 -14.40 15.03
CA GLY A 1041 17.81 -15.08 15.87
C GLY A 1041 19.26 -14.66 15.60
N VAL A 1042 20.19 -15.35 16.26
CA VAL A 1042 21.63 -15.30 15.97
C VAL A 1042 21.97 -16.47 15.05
N PHE A 1043 22.70 -16.22 13.97
CA PHE A 1043 23.22 -17.27 13.08
C PHE A 1043 24.74 -17.25 13.10
N ALA A 1044 25.36 -18.42 13.14
CA ALA A 1044 26.82 -18.56 13.14
C ALA A 1044 27.26 -19.61 12.11
N ILE A 1045 28.40 -19.38 11.47
CA ILE A 1045 29.04 -20.34 10.56
C ILE A 1045 30.19 -21.03 11.30
N THR A 1046 30.17 -22.37 11.32
CA THR A 1046 31.28 -23.17 11.88
C THR A 1046 32.54 -23.04 11.01
N VAL A 1047 33.73 -23.35 11.54
CA VAL A 1047 34.97 -23.39 10.73
C VAL A 1047 34.87 -24.43 9.58
N GLY A 1048 34.01 -25.44 9.73
CA GLY A 1048 33.64 -26.39 8.67
C GLY A 1048 32.66 -25.84 7.62
N GLY A 1049 32.05 -24.68 7.84
CA GLY A 1049 31.10 -24.03 6.92
C GLY A 1049 29.64 -24.45 7.06
N GLY A 1050 29.30 -25.24 8.09
CA GLY A 1050 27.92 -25.50 8.49
C GLY A 1050 27.31 -24.27 9.18
N VAL A 1051 25.98 -24.14 9.13
CA VAL A 1051 25.26 -23.00 9.71
C VAL A 1051 24.48 -23.46 10.95
N GLU A 1052 24.69 -22.79 12.08
CA GLU A 1052 23.89 -22.93 13.29
C GLU A 1052 23.03 -21.68 13.53
N HIS A 1053 21.87 -21.88 14.15
CA HIS A 1053 20.90 -20.84 14.49
C HIS A 1053 20.49 -20.97 15.96
N LEU A 1054 20.72 -19.93 16.75
CA LEU A 1054 20.10 -19.73 18.05
C LEU A 1054 18.85 -18.85 17.86
N PRO A 1055 17.64 -19.38 18.03
CA PRO A 1055 16.43 -18.57 18.07
C PRO A 1055 16.52 -17.59 19.24
N ILE A 1056 16.26 -16.30 18.99
CA ILE A 1056 16.04 -15.35 20.07
C ILE A 1056 14.70 -15.71 20.71
N LEU A 1057 14.76 -16.26 21.92
CA LEU A 1057 13.58 -16.45 22.76
C LEU A 1057 12.95 -15.07 23.06
N PRO A 1058 11.61 -14.94 23.11
CA PRO A 1058 10.97 -13.64 23.31
C PRO A 1058 11.23 -13.14 24.74
N GLY A 1059 12.16 -12.19 24.90
CA GLY A 1059 12.52 -11.68 26.23
C GLY A 1059 13.81 -10.86 26.33
N VAL A 1060 14.64 -10.76 25.28
CA VAL A 1060 15.79 -9.83 25.26
C VAL A 1060 15.38 -8.54 24.55
N THR A 1061 15.20 -7.46 25.33
CA THR A 1061 14.91 -6.11 24.86
C THR A 1061 16.18 -5.26 24.75
N THR A 1062 16.10 -4.12 24.06
CA THR A 1062 16.84 -2.94 24.54
C THR A 1062 15.99 -1.67 24.61
N VAL A 1063 15.86 -1.20 25.85
CA VAL A 1063 16.25 0.13 26.35
C VAL A 1063 16.19 1.35 25.40
N VAL A 1064 15.56 2.41 25.92
CA VAL A 1064 15.26 3.73 25.33
C VAL A 1064 16.43 4.73 25.42
N LYS A 1065 16.58 5.63 24.42
CA LYS A 1065 17.59 6.70 24.42
C LYS A 1065 17.04 8.00 25.04
N PRO A 1066 17.80 8.76 25.86
CA PRO A 1066 17.29 9.97 26.51
C PRO A 1066 16.98 11.13 25.55
N ALA A 1067 16.14 12.06 26.01
CA ALA A 1067 15.79 13.28 25.27
C ALA A 1067 16.97 14.27 25.17
N PRO A 1068 17.00 15.14 24.13
CA PRO A 1068 17.98 16.23 24.06
C PRO A 1068 17.75 17.29 25.15
N GLN A 1069 18.83 17.74 25.80
CA GLN A 1069 18.82 18.96 26.61
C GLN A 1069 18.74 20.20 25.69
N PRO A 1070 18.05 21.29 26.09
CA PRO A 1070 17.92 22.49 25.27
C PRO A 1070 19.20 23.34 25.28
N VAL A 1071 19.47 24.00 24.17
CA VAL A 1071 20.49 25.07 24.05
C VAL A 1071 19.75 26.41 23.91
N PRO A 1072 20.19 27.51 24.55
CA PRO A 1072 19.35 28.71 24.70
C PRO A 1072 19.01 29.43 23.40
N VAL A 1073 17.85 30.11 23.41
CA VAL A 1073 17.43 31.04 22.35
C VAL A 1073 18.29 32.30 22.39
N VAL A 1074 18.81 32.72 21.24
CA VAL A 1074 19.35 34.06 20.99
C VAL A 1074 18.58 34.66 19.82
N GLY A 1075 18.11 35.90 19.97
CA GLY A 1075 17.21 36.55 19.01
C GLY A 1075 17.86 36.93 17.69
N GLY A 1076 17.06 37.02 16.63
CA GLY A 1076 17.47 37.60 15.35
C GLY A 1076 17.36 39.13 15.33
N PRO A 1077 18.14 39.82 14.48
CA PRO A 1077 17.90 41.23 14.12
C PRO A 1077 17.82 41.46 12.60
N GLY A 1078 17.21 42.57 12.14
CA GLY A 1078 17.40 42.94 10.73
C GLY A 1078 16.53 43.99 10.03
N SER A 1079 16.22 45.17 10.61
CA SER A 1079 15.77 46.32 9.78
C SER A 1079 16.10 47.71 10.36
N LEU A 1080 17.39 48.07 10.28
CA LEU A 1080 17.99 49.42 10.13
C LEU A 1080 17.49 50.62 10.97
N PRO A 1081 18.44 51.37 11.57
CA PRO A 1081 18.66 52.78 11.19
C PRO A 1081 20.06 53.04 10.58
N PRO A 1082 20.36 54.26 10.06
CA PRO A 1082 21.40 54.45 9.04
C PRO A 1082 22.79 54.97 9.53
N GLN A 1083 23.68 55.06 8.54
CA GLN A 1083 25.08 55.51 8.50
C GLN A 1083 25.53 56.63 9.46
N THR A 1084 26.80 56.54 9.92
CA THR A 1084 27.80 57.62 9.70
C THR A 1084 29.26 57.13 9.84
N LYS A 1085 30.20 57.95 9.36
CA LYS A 1085 31.69 57.83 9.33
C LYS A 1085 32.26 59.06 10.08
N PRO A 1086 33.59 59.32 10.23
CA PRO A 1086 34.81 58.49 10.10
C PRO A 1086 35.86 58.71 11.25
N ALA A 1087 37.11 58.20 11.07
CA ALA A 1087 38.39 58.76 11.61
C ALA A 1087 38.71 58.59 13.14
N ILE A 1088 39.95 58.65 13.69
CA ILE A 1088 41.33 58.76 13.13
C ILE A 1088 42.41 58.21 14.14
N LEU A 1089 43.63 57.89 13.64
CA LEU A 1089 44.96 57.59 14.28
C LEU A 1089 45.14 57.00 15.72
N GLY A 1090 46.12 56.08 15.86
CA GLY A 1090 46.83 55.79 17.13
C GLY A 1090 47.72 54.53 17.10
N GLY A 1091 48.99 54.63 17.56
CA GLY A 1091 49.95 53.51 17.78
C GLY A 1091 50.86 53.83 19.00
N PRO A 1092 52.06 53.21 19.24
CA PRO A 1092 52.78 52.19 18.44
C PRO A 1092 53.47 51.03 19.27
N GLY A 1093 54.15 50.08 18.57
CA GLY A 1093 55.17 49.14 19.12
C GLY A 1093 54.64 47.85 19.83
N SER A 1094 55.41 46.76 19.98
CA SER A 1094 56.70 46.30 19.42
C SER A 1094 56.83 44.74 19.48
N LEU A 1095 57.95 44.16 19.01
CA LEU A 1095 58.24 42.71 18.79
C LEU A 1095 59.29 42.15 19.81
N PRO A 1096 59.73 40.85 19.82
CA PRO A 1096 59.13 39.50 19.63
C PRO A 1096 59.64 38.46 20.73
N PRO A 1097 60.04 37.17 20.50
CA PRO A 1097 59.33 35.91 20.13
C PRO A 1097 59.58 34.66 21.08
N GLN A 1098 59.12 33.45 20.65
CA GLN A 1098 59.57 32.06 21.06
C GLN A 1098 58.88 31.43 22.32
N LYS A 1099 58.75 30.09 22.56
CA LYS A 1099 58.98 28.82 21.78
C LYS A 1099 58.20 27.60 22.40
N LYS A 1100 58.24 26.41 21.75
CA LYS A 1100 57.83 25.05 22.26
C LYS A 1100 58.88 24.47 23.27
N PRO A 1101 58.57 23.54 24.21
CA PRO A 1101 58.11 22.12 24.03
C PRO A 1101 56.92 21.72 24.96
N LYS A 1102 56.34 20.51 25.04
CA LYS A 1102 56.59 19.12 24.53
C LYS A 1102 57.38 18.14 25.45
N SER A 1103 56.79 17.77 26.59
CA SER A 1103 57.09 16.59 27.45
C SER A 1103 55.96 15.53 27.38
N VAL A 1104 56.15 14.33 27.97
CA VAL A 1104 55.33 13.09 27.82
C VAL A 1104 55.58 12.11 29.03
N GLU A 1105 54.69 11.12 29.29
CA GLU A 1105 54.79 9.95 30.23
C GLU A 1105 54.77 10.27 31.77
N ASP A 1106 54.28 9.47 32.74
CA ASP A 1106 53.74 8.07 32.86
C ASP A 1106 52.46 8.04 33.77
N GLU A 1107 51.55 7.03 33.74
CA GLU A 1107 51.42 5.81 34.61
C GLU A 1107 51.79 5.99 36.12
N MET A 1108 51.14 5.38 37.14
CA MET A 1108 50.29 4.17 37.25
C MET A 1108 49.40 4.18 38.55
N ALA A 1109 48.42 3.25 38.70
CA ALA A 1109 47.87 2.57 39.93
C ALA A 1109 47.68 3.30 41.31
N ASP A 1110 46.77 2.93 42.24
CA ASP A 1110 45.50 2.15 42.33
C ASP A 1110 44.87 2.44 43.75
N ASP A 1111 43.96 1.59 44.27
CA ASP A 1111 43.31 1.60 45.62
C ASP A 1111 42.29 2.74 45.90
N SER A 1112 41.38 2.66 46.86
CA SER A 1112 40.32 1.72 47.29
C SER A 1112 39.56 2.43 48.45
N ALA A 1113 38.22 2.38 48.51
CA ALA A 1113 37.40 1.74 49.59
C ALA A 1113 37.65 2.23 51.05
N VAL A 1114 36.69 2.46 51.97
CA VAL A 1114 35.25 2.07 52.04
C VAL A 1114 34.52 2.78 53.25
N THR A 1115 33.19 3.02 53.19
CA THR A 1115 32.21 3.30 54.34
C THR A 1115 32.43 4.50 55.32
N SER A 1116 31.48 5.02 56.14
CA SER A 1116 29.98 5.07 56.20
C SER A 1116 29.47 6.00 57.34
N GLU A 1117 28.23 6.54 57.24
CA GLU A 1117 27.30 6.93 58.37
C GLU A 1117 27.71 8.10 59.34
N GLU A 1118 26.86 8.78 60.15
CA GLU A 1118 25.39 8.75 60.45
C GLU A 1118 24.83 10.09 61.06
N GLN A 1119 23.50 10.34 61.02
CA GLN A 1119 22.65 11.16 61.96
C GLN A 1119 22.92 12.69 62.19
N LYS A 1120 22.05 13.59 62.76
CA LYS A 1120 20.62 13.60 63.23
C LYS A 1120 19.98 15.05 63.25
N LYS A 1121 18.68 15.14 63.63
CA LYS A 1121 17.80 16.35 63.81
C LYS A 1121 18.27 17.34 64.91
N PRO A 1122 17.93 18.67 64.82
CA PRO A 1122 16.68 19.29 65.38
C PRO A 1122 16.14 20.55 64.61
N VAL A 1123 15.15 21.40 65.01
CA VAL A 1123 13.79 21.33 65.66
C VAL A 1123 13.00 22.67 65.41
N GLU A 1124 11.70 22.57 65.01
CA GLU A 1124 10.45 23.35 65.31
C GLU A 1124 10.47 24.66 66.21
N ASP A 1125 9.64 25.76 66.16
CA ASP A 1125 8.51 26.32 65.32
C ASP A 1125 8.14 27.87 65.64
N GLU A 1126 6.90 28.38 65.38
CA GLU A 1126 6.21 29.68 65.80
C GLU A 1126 6.43 31.04 65.00
N MET A 1127 5.61 32.15 64.94
CA MET A 1127 4.23 32.59 65.39
C MET A 1127 3.69 33.95 64.75
N ALA A 1128 2.36 34.26 64.87
CA ALA A 1128 1.59 35.58 64.91
C ALA A 1128 1.53 36.63 63.72
N ASP A 1129 0.86 37.83 63.85
CA ASP A 1129 -0.60 38.17 63.67
C ASP A 1129 -0.91 39.73 63.44
N ASP A 1130 -2.19 40.21 63.43
CA ASP A 1130 -2.79 41.62 63.35
C ASP A 1130 -2.67 42.46 62.02
N SER A 1131 -3.55 43.40 61.55
CA SER A 1131 -5.04 43.66 61.46
C SER A 1131 -5.29 45.03 60.68
N ALA A 1132 -6.45 45.63 60.32
CA ALA A 1132 -7.83 45.28 59.85
C ALA A 1132 -8.60 46.58 59.31
N LEU A 1133 -9.95 46.56 59.15
CA LEU A 1133 -10.96 47.70 59.13
C LEU A 1133 -11.53 48.39 57.82
N ILE A 1134 -12.86 48.70 57.86
CA ILE A 1134 -13.69 49.85 57.28
C ILE A 1134 -13.80 50.05 55.72
N SER A 1135 -14.96 50.31 55.04
CA SER A 1135 -16.37 50.68 55.39
C SER A 1135 -17.50 50.12 54.45
N GLU A 1136 -18.78 50.40 54.79
CA GLU A 1136 -20.11 49.96 54.25
C GLU A 1136 -20.63 50.72 52.98
N GLU A 1137 -21.87 50.65 52.43
CA GLU A 1137 -23.24 50.10 52.69
C GLU A 1137 -23.79 49.35 51.42
N GLN A 1138 -24.69 48.35 51.38
CA GLN A 1138 -26.02 48.04 51.99
C GLN A 1138 -27.29 48.68 51.37
N LYS A 1139 -28.19 47.83 50.80
CA LYS A 1139 -29.63 47.66 51.20
C LYS A 1139 -30.35 46.47 50.52
N LYS A 1140 -31.60 46.21 50.93
CA LYS A 1140 -32.44 44.96 50.87
C LYS A 1140 -33.90 45.31 50.41
N PRO A 1141 -34.93 44.41 50.29
CA PRO A 1141 -35.14 43.10 50.96
C PRO A 1141 -35.83 41.93 50.18
N ARG A 1142 -36.12 40.85 50.94
CA ARG A 1142 -36.87 39.59 50.72
C ARG A 1142 -38.42 39.80 50.80
N PRO A 1143 -39.37 38.81 50.72
CA PRO A 1143 -39.35 37.35 51.02
C PRO A 1143 -39.58 36.46 49.75
N VAL A 1144 -40.20 35.25 49.64
CA VAL A 1144 -41.08 34.40 50.51
C VAL A 1144 -40.78 32.87 50.44
N GLU A 1145 -41.75 31.98 50.09
CA GLU A 1145 -41.89 30.57 50.52
C GLU A 1145 -42.47 29.58 49.47
N ASN A 1146 -41.95 28.34 49.52
CA ASN A 1146 -42.58 27.00 49.55
C ASN A 1146 -43.57 26.35 48.53
N GLU A 1147 -43.37 25.02 48.45
CA GLU A 1147 -44.33 23.87 48.38
C GLU A 1147 -44.83 23.26 47.04
N MET A 1148 -44.15 22.15 46.68
CA MET A 1148 -44.66 20.76 46.49
C MET A 1148 -45.63 20.34 45.37
N ALA A 1149 -45.34 19.12 44.87
CA ALA A 1149 -46.24 18.09 44.32
C ALA A 1149 -46.95 18.35 42.96
N ASP A 1150 -47.37 17.32 42.21
CA ASP A 1150 -46.73 16.02 41.87
C ASP A 1150 -47.44 15.44 40.61
N ASP A 1151 -47.05 14.24 40.19
CA ASP A 1151 -47.84 13.23 39.44
C ASP A 1151 -48.50 13.60 38.08
N SER A 1152 -47.78 13.19 37.03
CA SER A 1152 -48.15 12.11 36.08
C SER A 1152 -49.54 12.03 35.38
N ALA A 1153 -49.45 11.72 34.07
CA ALA A 1153 -49.97 10.47 33.45
C ALA A 1153 -51.01 10.51 32.28
N VAL A 1154 -50.47 10.35 31.05
CA VAL A 1154 -50.86 9.41 29.95
C VAL A 1154 -52.29 9.47 29.33
N ILE A 1155 -52.42 8.92 28.10
CA ILE A 1155 -53.67 8.56 27.35
C ILE A 1155 -54.38 9.78 26.69
N SER A 1156 -54.71 9.83 25.38
CA SER A 1156 -54.40 8.94 24.22
C SER A 1156 -54.63 9.68 22.87
N GLU A 1157 -54.40 8.96 21.76
CA GLU A 1157 -55.22 8.80 20.53
C GLU A 1157 -56.49 9.69 20.37
N GLU A 1158 -56.91 10.12 19.16
CA GLU A 1158 -56.53 9.64 17.81
C GLU A 1158 -56.73 10.69 16.66
N GLN A 1159 -56.87 10.19 15.43
CA GLN A 1159 -57.08 10.81 14.12
C GLN A 1159 -58.41 11.63 14.05
N ASP A 1160 -58.81 12.34 12.97
CA ASP A 1160 -58.39 12.31 11.55
C ASP A 1160 -58.85 13.58 10.77
N THR A 1161 -58.60 13.63 9.45
CA THR A 1161 -59.33 14.40 8.38
C THR A 1161 -59.17 15.93 8.34
N ASN A 1162 -58.71 16.53 7.23
CA ASN A 1162 -59.42 16.96 5.99
C ASN A 1162 -60.43 18.12 6.19
N GLU A 1163 -60.59 19.12 5.31
CA GLU A 1163 -59.80 19.58 4.13
C GLU A 1163 -60.24 21.01 3.70
N MET A 1164 -59.44 21.66 2.83
CA MET A 1164 -59.85 22.64 1.80
C MET A 1164 -60.57 24.00 2.13
N ASN A 1165 -60.00 25.07 1.53
CA ASN A 1165 -60.68 26.20 0.84
C ASN A 1165 -61.44 27.28 1.69
N GLN A 1166 -61.52 28.57 1.30
CA GLN A 1166 -60.88 29.34 0.20
C GLN A 1166 -60.87 30.88 0.47
N GLN A 1167 -59.93 31.59 -0.19
CA GLN A 1167 -59.99 32.98 -0.72
C GLN A 1167 -60.95 34.02 -0.08
N ARG A 1168 -60.47 35.22 0.34
CA ARG A 1168 -60.22 36.47 -0.46
C ARG A 1168 -59.67 37.61 0.47
N ASP A 1169 -59.29 38.85 0.10
CA ASP A 1169 -59.28 39.67 -1.14
C ASP A 1169 -58.23 40.85 -1.05
N LYS A 1170 -58.24 41.79 -2.02
CA LYS A 1170 -57.98 43.28 -1.99
C LYS A 1170 -57.14 43.97 -0.87
N THR A 1171 -56.46 45.13 -1.06
CA THR A 1171 -55.58 45.77 -2.09
C THR A 1171 -55.40 47.29 -1.79
N MET A 1172 -54.25 47.90 -2.18
CA MET A 1172 -53.91 49.35 -2.40
C MET A 1172 -52.78 49.93 -1.51
N THR A 1173 -51.53 50.12 -1.99
CA THR A 1173 -50.90 51.24 -2.78
C THR A 1173 -50.62 52.56 -2.01
N ASN A 1174 -49.51 53.32 -2.21
CA ASN A 1174 -48.40 53.23 -3.22
C ASN A 1174 -46.96 53.36 -2.57
N LYS A 1175 -46.04 54.34 -2.68
CA LYS A 1175 -45.88 55.60 -3.47
C LYS A 1175 -44.41 56.03 -3.84
N LYS A 1176 -43.39 55.14 -3.75
CA LYS A 1176 -41.99 55.23 -4.32
C LYS A 1176 -40.85 56.00 -3.59
N HIS A 1177 -39.65 55.38 -3.55
CA HIS A 1177 -38.45 55.90 -4.26
C HIS A 1177 -37.42 54.80 -4.68
N ARG A 1178 -36.39 55.21 -5.45
CA ARG A 1178 -35.38 54.44 -6.22
C ARG A 1178 -34.47 53.50 -5.39
N ALA A 1179 -33.78 52.47 -5.94
CA ALA A 1179 -33.91 51.71 -7.21
C ALA A 1179 -32.90 50.52 -7.32
N LYS A 1180 -33.24 49.48 -8.12
CA LYS A 1180 -32.37 48.38 -8.66
C LYS A 1180 -31.74 47.43 -7.60
N VAL A 1181 -31.53 46.12 -7.82
CA VAL A 1181 -31.67 45.20 -8.99
C VAL A 1181 -32.59 44.01 -8.60
N LYS A 1182 -33.08 43.23 -9.58
CA LYS A 1182 -34.02 42.10 -9.41
C LYS A 1182 -33.36 40.76 -9.79
N ALA A 1183 -33.69 39.69 -9.07
CA ALA A 1183 -33.51 38.29 -9.48
C ALA A 1183 -34.86 37.54 -9.35
N CYS A 1184 -35.01 36.41 -10.03
CA CYS A 1184 -36.26 35.63 -10.07
C CYS A 1184 -36.04 34.17 -9.69
N SER A 1185 -37.08 33.54 -9.15
CA SER A 1185 -37.18 32.10 -8.88
C SER A 1185 -38.13 31.40 -9.86
N ASP A 1186 -38.18 30.06 -9.75
CA ASP A 1186 -39.28 29.17 -10.16
C ASP A 1186 -39.64 29.03 -11.66
N ASN A 1187 -39.18 27.93 -12.28
CA ASN A 1187 -39.81 27.40 -13.51
C ASN A 1187 -39.52 25.91 -13.84
N TYR A 1188 -39.06 25.08 -12.88
CA TYR A 1188 -38.62 23.71 -13.18
C TYR A 1188 -39.75 22.67 -13.39
N THR A 1189 -41.00 23.01 -13.08
CA THR A 1189 -42.09 22.01 -12.93
C THR A 1189 -42.76 21.58 -14.24
N LYS A 1190 -42.47 22.22 -15.40
CA LYS A 1190 -43.24 21.99 -16.65
C LYS A 1190 -42.62 21.03 -17.67
N CYS A 1191 -41.34 20.67 -17.58
CA CYS A 1191 -40.72 19.76 -18.55
C CYS A 1191 -41.02 18.26 -18.34
N ARG A 1192 -41.64 17.87 -17.21
CA ARG A 1192 -41.88 16.45 -16.87
C ARG A 1192 -43.05 15.78 -17.59
N ILE A 1193 -43.85 16.52 -18.37
CA ILE A 1193 -45.11 16.02 -18.96
C ILE A 1193 -44.91 15.43 -20.38
N TYR A 1194 -43.93 15.92 -21.15
CA TYR A 1194 -43.79 15.55 -22.57
C TYR A 1194 -42.98 14.27 -22.88
N ALA A 1195 -42.55 13.53 -21.86
CA ALA A 1195 -41.75 12.30 -22.03
C ALA A 1195 -42.53 11.00 -21.74
N ALA A 1196 -43.85 11.07 -21.54
CA ALA A 1196 -44.64 9.98 -20.93
C ALA A 1196 -45.41 9.08 -21.91
N HIS A 1197 -45.52 9.44 -23.20
CA HIS A 1197 -46.34 8.71 -24.19
C HIS A 1197 -45.56 8.52 -25.50
N GLY A 1198 -45.04 7.31 -25.73
CA GLY A 1198 -44.25 6.97 -26.92
C GLY A 1198 -45.08 6.29 -28.02
N MET A 1199 -44.94 6.80 -29.25
CA MET A 1199 -45.42 6.35 -30.58
C MET A 1199 -44.93 7.44 -31.57
N CYS A 1200 -44.45 7.25 -32.80
CA CYS A 1200 -44.09 6.10 -33.67
C CYS A 1200 -42.77 6.51 -34.38
N ASP A 1201 -41.81 5.66 -34.75
CA ASP A 1201 -41.81 4.52 -35.71
C ASP A 1201 -41.92 4.91 -37.20
N ASP A 1202 -40.78 5.27 -37.82
CA ASP A 1202 -40.46 5.08 -39.26
C ASP A 1202 -38.91 5.13 -39.46
N PRO A 1203 -38.25 4.26 -40.25
CA PRO A 1203 -36.80 4.04 -40.13
C PRO A 1203 -35.91 4.73 -41.18
N ASP A 1204 -36.41 5.66 -42.01
CA ASP A 1204 -35.60 6.28 -43.08
C ASP A 1204 -35.81 7.80 -43.27
N SER A 1205 -35.19 8.61 -42.40
CA SER A 1205 -34.91 10.02 -42.73
C SER A 1205 -33.58 10.51 -42.13
N LYS A 1206 -32.76 11.15 -42.96
CA LYS A 1206 -31.53 11.85 -42.55
C LYS A 1206 -31.72 13.35 -42.74
N THR A 1207 -31.05 14.12 -41.88
CA THR A 1207 -30.74 15.56 -41.99
C THR A 1207 -31.70 16.51 -41.26
N SER A 1208 -31.09 17.41 -40.47
CA SER A 1208 -31.61 18.69 -39.97
C SER A 1208 -32.96 18.76 -39.25
N MET A 1209 -32.90 18.78 -37.91
CA MET A 1209 -33.62 19.78 -37.11
C MET A 1209 -32.64 20.59 -36.26
N VAL A 1210 -32.18 21.69 -36.85
CA VAL A 1210 -31.69 22.88 -36.14
C VAL A 1210 -32.65 24.01 -36.54
N GLU A 1211 -32.85 24.99 -35.66
CA GLU A 1211 -33.83 26.08 -35.80
C GLU A 1211 -35.30 25.66 -35.61
N ILE A 1212 -35.78 25.74 -34.36
CA ILE A 1212 -36.82 26.69 -33.90
C ILE A 1212 -36.78 26.71 -32.36
N CYS A 1213 -36.01 27.65 -31.79
CA CYS A 1213 -36.39 28.43 -30.60
C CYS A 1213 -35.36 29.57 -30.33
N PRO A 1214 -35.75 30.75 -29.81
CA PRO A 1214 -34.87 31.94 -29.85
C PRO A 1214 -33.81 32.03 -28.74
N LYS A 1215 -32.83 32.92 -28.99
CA LYS A 1215 -31.64 33.19 -28.18
C LYS A 1215 -31.93 33.95 -26.87
N SER A 1216 -32.32 33.29 -25.78
CA SER A 1216 -32.32 33.94 -24.45
C SER A 1216 -32.28 33.02 -23.22
N CYS A 1217 -31.30 32.10 -23.13
CA CYS A 1217 -30.92 31.48 -21.84
C CYS A 1217 -29.43 31.10 -21.83
N LYS A 1218 -28.65 31.75 -20.96
CA LYS A 1218 -27.35 31.29 -20.47
C LYS A 1218 -27.46 31.11 -18.95
N ALA A 1219 -26.66 30.20 -18.39
CA ALA A 1219 -26.61 29.81 -16.98
C ALA A 1219 -27.85 29.05 -16.47
N CYS A 1220 -27.83 27.72 -16.62
CA CYS A 1220 -27.20 26.87 -15.60
C CYS A 1220 -26.13 26.01 -16.28
#